data_AF-A0A524DYY6-F1
#
_entry.id   AF-A0A524DYY6-F1
#
_cell.length_a   1.000
_cell.length_b   1.000
_cell.length_c   1.000
_cell.angle_alpha   90.00
_cell.angle_beta   90.00
_cell.angle_gamma   90.00
#
_symmetry.space_group_name_H-M   'P 1'
#
loop_
_entity.id
_entity.type
_entity.pdbx_description
1 polymer ?
#
loop_
_entity_poly.entity_id
_entity_poly.type
_entity_poly.pdbx_seq_one_letter_code
_entity_poly.pdbx_strand_id
1 'polypeptide(L)'
;MEPDTSSNCARDNLFNRNRAKTAIMCIGSRRSITLTIMLLIFLIQPVLIPNDSIAYLGTDSILTPVAESQVAQGEYVNITSVWQDIFAQTSKENIEDDTQTISQQYPSRVWSEDMTPTQNLQDAWTWANTTLGENTDGELSFHQVTEYQNLVAVKNGTLPEPRTAVIIAGIIDTVSGTPGANDMGVSVAAVLECARMLHNFELGFDVYYVLTNGHNIDPDYDLGARSFVDWLEENEIQTLTAFTFTRLLFNRVQYLYGAKISLRTFDETSDYHQTLWMPDLLVSTSTTYGSSRLQHVVDHGVAEDSLAYEMWERGRPAIHIAQGYWPEPYSAGAGDIWNAADYNYFKATEATASVLAAIAYIGQMQTGNNAAFYEQGQLQNSSSTQLIFSLTKTGYVNATVWWDANVTMRAEIRRDSTGTVVYRRTESDGLIRLRYLSSAVGKYRLRVYNLGENSTPFGFNVTYLSDCDGDGISDFEEALLGTSPYSRDSDGDGLTDDFELEYGSDPTSSDSDNDGALDSDEYAAGSSLILNDTDQDGLLDGFEVQIGTSPLLVDTDSDGLSDFEEVNVYLTDPTKEDTDRDGLEDGFEVQFGLNPLSPDSDNDSLSDLFEILNGIDPMSPDTDGDGWGDAYEVEYCMLPDSTDTDGDFLPDTWDWNPQEHWVNVIAPIGLLSTVILLGVYALLKYQVYKKREE
;
A
#
# COMPACT_ATOMS: atom_id res chain seq x y z
N MET A 1 49.81 -39.53 41.77
CA MET A 1 50.50 -39.74 40.49
C MET A 1 49.51 -39.36 39.41
N GLU A 2 49.47 -38.05 39.15
CA GLU A 2 49.10 -37.47 37.85
C GLU A 2 50.13 -37.91 36.78
N PRO A 3 49.97 -37.58 35.48
CA PRO A 3 48.91 -36.84 34.78
C PRO A 3 48.49 -37.60 33.47
N ASP A 4 47.80 -37.15 32.43
CA ASP A 4 47.88 -35.86 31.71
C ASP A 4 46.80 -35.77 30.61
N THR A 5 46.17 -34.59 30.58
CA THR A 5 45.90 -33.68 29.44
C THR A 5 45.11 -34.07 28.18
N SER A 6 44.12 -33.19 27.92
CA SER A 6 43.83 -32.49 26.64
C SER A 6 43.27 -33.31 25.46
N SER A 7 42.49 -32.81 24.51
CA SER A 7 41.81 -31.53 24.22
C SER A 7 40.89 -31.76 23.01
N ASN A 8 39.80 -31.00 22.93
CA ASN A 8 39.14 -30.42 21.75
C ASN A 8 38.77 -31.24 20.49
N CYS A 9 37.45 -31.21 20.21
CA CYS A 9 36.78 -30.73 18.99
C CYS A 9 36.92 -31.49 17.64
N ALA A 10 35.79 -31.97 17.10
CA ALA A 10 35.37 -32.00 15.67
C ALA A 10 34.06 -32.82 15.55
N ARG A 11 32.92 -32.22 15.14
CA ARG A 11 32.38 -31.99 13.78
C ARG A 11 31.94 -33.25 12.98
N ASP A 12 30.66 -33.17 12.58
CA ASP A 12 29.98 -33.68 11.38
C ASP A 12 29.79 -35.19 11.12
N ASN A 13 28.52 -35.61 10.99
CA ASN A 13 27.94 -36.05 9.70
C ASN A 13 26.47 -36.54 9.80
N LEU A 14 25.56 -35.78 9.17
CA LEU A 14 24.65 -36.12 8.06
C LEU A 14 23.94 -37.50 7.93
N PHE A 15 22.66 -37.39 7.51
CA PHE A 15 21.76 -38.29 6.75
C PHE A 15 20.80 -39.27 7.46
N ASN A 16 19.50 -38.94 7.45
CA ASN A 16 18.40 -39.75 6.87
C ASN A 16 17.03 -39.04 7.04
N ARG A 17 16.42 -38.49 5.98
CA ARG A 17 15.43 -39.07 5.04
C ARG A 17 14.02 -39.37 5.59
N ASN A 18 13.07 -38.68 4.92
CA ASN A 18 11.69 -39.05 4.57
C ASN A 18 10.56 -38.86 5.61
N ARG A 19 9.84 -37.73 5.46
CA ARG A 19 8.43 -37.57 5.88
C ARG A 19 7.50 -38.04 4.76
N ALA A 20 6.68 -39.05 5.06
CA ALA A 20 5.44 -39.34 4.35
C ALA A 20 4.27 -38.82 5.21
N LYS A 21 3.45 -37.91 4.66
CA LYS A 21 2.17 -37.50 5.26
C LYS A 21 1.06 -38.40 4.71
N THR A 22 0.32 -39.04 5.59
CA THR A 22 -0.94 -39.75 5.29
C THR A 22 -2.05 -39.14 6.13
N ALA A 23 -3.14 -38.77 5.47
CA ALA A 23 -4.37 -38.23 6.04
C ALA A 23 -5.13 -39.27 6.87
N ILE A 24 -5.75 -38.87 7.99
CA ILE A 24 -6.87 -39.59 8.63
C ILE A 24 -7.86 -38.60 9.27
N MET A 25 -9.10 -38.65 8.77
CA MET A 25 -10.36 -38.23 9.38
C MET A 25 -10.71 -39.10 10.60
N CYS A 26 -11.28 -38.53 11.68
CA CYS A 26 -12.47 -39.07 12.38
C CYS A 26 -12.94 -38.24 13.60
N ILE A 27 -14.15 -37.68 13.45
CA ILE A 27 -15.36 -37.80 14.32
C ILE A 27 -15.16 -38.11 15.82
N GLY A 28 -15.78 -37.29 16.68
CA GLY A 28 -16.02 -37.62 18.09
C GLY A 28 -16.96 -36.66 18.84
N SER A 29 -18.24 -36.98 18.88
CA SER A 29 -19.31 -36.27 19.61
C SER A 29 -19.18 -36.32 21.13
N ARG A 30 -19.61 -35.26 21.85
CA ARG A 30 -20.25 -35.39 23.18
C ARG A 30 -21.29 -34.29 23.44
N ARG A 31 -22.56 -34.70 23.55
CA ARG A 31 -23.66 -33.98 24.22
C ARG A 31 -23.75 -34.45 25.68
N SER A 32 -24.04 -33.54 26.62
CA SER A 32 -25.01 -33.71 27.73
C SER A 32 -25.07 -32.38 28.51
N ILE A 33 -26.07 -31.52 28.30
CA ILE A 33 -27.32 -31.39 29.07
C ILE A 33 -27.09 -30.95 30.54
N THR A 34 -27.48 -29.71 30.85
CA THR A 34 -28.29 -29.41 32.05
C THR A 34 -29.20 -28.22 31.75
N LEU A 35 -30.50 -28.42 31.96
CA LEU A 35 -31.61 -27.50 31.67
C LEU A 35 -32.45 -27.40 32.94
N THR A 36 -32.67 -26.21 33.51
CA THR A 36 -33.86 -25.84 34.31
C THR A 36 -33.90 -24.31 34.45
N ILE A 37 -34.60 -23.60 33.55
CA ILE A 37 -35.90 -22.94 33.75
C ILE A 37 -35.95 -21.93 34.91
N MET A 38 -35.97 -20.63 34.55
CA MET A 38 -36.89 -19.67 35.19
C MET A 38 -37.48 -18.77 34.11
N LEU A 39 -38.82 -18.80 34.01
CA LEU A 39 -39.64 -18.07 33.07
C LEU A 39 -40.49 -17.09 33.89
N LEU A 40 -40.31 -15.77 33.74
CA LEU A 40 -41.40 -14.81 33.92
C LEU A 40 -41.08 -13.42 33.32
N ILE A 41 -41.68 -13.18 32.15
CA ILE A 41 -42.37 -11.95 31.71
C ILE A 41 -41.62 -10.62 31.86
N PHE A 42 -41.07 -10.13 30.75
CA PHE A 42 -41.27 -8.73 30.31
C PHE A 42 -41.61 -8.73 28.81
N LEU A 43 -42.88 -8.39 28.53
CA LEU A 43 -43.33 -7.81 27.27
C LEU A 43 -42.70 -6.41 27.10
N ILE A 44 -42.61 -5.92 25.86
CA ILE A 44 -42.06 -4.63 25.32
C ILE A 44 -40.73 -4.90 24.59
N GLN A 45 -40.50 -4.77 23.27
CA GLN A 45 -41.22 -4.40 22.04
C GLN A 45 -40.53 -5.17 20.87
N PRO A 46 -41.15 -5.37 19.70
CA PRO A 46 -40.39 -5.74 18.51
C PRO A 46 -39.38 -4.63 18.20
N VAL A 47 -38.12 -5.01 17.97
CA VAL A 47 -37.11 -4.13 17.36
C VAL A 47 -37.71 -3.60 16.06
N LEU A 48 -38.06 -2.32 16.08
CA LEU A 48 -38.38 -1.54 14.90
C LEU A 48 -37.12 -1.54 14.03
N ILE A 49 -37.15 -2.32 12.95
CA ILE A 49 -36.36 -2.02 11.76
C ILE A 49 -36.72 -0.57 11.42
N PRO A 50 -35.76 0.36 11.29
CA PRO A 50 -36.09 1.70 10.85
C PRO A 50 -36.78 1.56 9.49
N ASN A 51 -38.05 1.94 9.43
CA ASN A 51 -38.60 2.39 8.16
C ASN A 51 -37.70 3.56 7.77
N ASP A 52 -36.99 3.46 6.66
CA ASP A 52 -36.37 4.60 6.01
C ASP A 52 -37.46 5.67 5.85
N SER A 53 -37.47 6.62 6.78
CA SER A 53 -38.41 7.72 6.77
C SER A 53 -38.02 8.60 5.60
N ILE A 54 -38.96 8.81 4.66
CA ILE A 54 -38.83 9.78 3.58
C ILE A 54 -38.44 11.12 4.22
N ALA A 55 -37.17 11.51 4.05
CA ALA A 55 -36.65 12.74 4.62
C ALA A 55 -37.20 13.92 3.80
N TYR A 56 -38.18 14.64 4.36
CA TYR A 56 -38.61 15.93 3.85
C TYR A 56 -37.77 17.01 4.54
N LEU A 57 -36.61 17.34 3.98
CA LEU A 57 -35.81 18.47 4.46
C LEU A 57 -36.24 19.78 3.78
N GLY A 58 -36.29 20.84 4.59
CA GLY A 58 -36.78 22.17 4.23
C GLY A 58 -35.93 22.90 3.19
N THR A 59 -36.54 23.91 2.58
CA THR A 59 -36.14 24.59 1.33
C THR A 59 -34.96 25.56 1.41
N ASP A 60 -34.21 25.60 2.50
CA ASP A 60 -33.21 26.63 2.70
C ASP A 60 -31.83 26.12 2.28
N SER A 61 -31.27 26.72 1.22
CA SER A 61 -30.08 26.33 0.42
C SER A 61 -30.32 25.32 -0.71
N ILE A 62 -31.38 25.53 -1.50
CA ILE A 62 -31.56 24.80 -2.76
C ILE A 62 -30.84 25.55 -3.89
N LEU A 63 -29.83 24.91 -4.47
CA LEU A 63 -29.22 25.31 -5.74
C LEU A 63 -30.35 25.47 -6.77
N THR A 64 -30.37 26.63 -7.44
CA THR A 64 -31.13 26.83 -8.67
C THR A 64 -30.80 25.71 -9.66
N PRO A 65 -31.70 25.36 -10.61
CA PRO A 65 -31.28 24.52 -11.73
C PRO A 65 -29.96 25.07 -12.26
N VAL A 66 -28.90 24.23 -12.26
CA VAL A 66 -27.58 24.62 -12.76
C VAL A 66 -27.83 25.14 -14.17
N ALA A 67 -27.81 26.45 -14.32
CA ALA A 67 -27.97 27.08 -15.62
C ALA A 67 -26.73 26.75 -16.45
N GLU A 68 -26.82 26.73 -17.78
CA GLU A 68 -25.66 26.66 -18.68
C GLU A 68 -24.54 27.63 -18.26
N SER A 69 -24.87 28.72 -17.56
CA SER A 69 -23.92 29.69 -17.01
C SER A 69 -23.03 29.19 -15.87
N GLN A 70 -23.42 28.16 -15.10
CA GLN A 70 -22.57 27.55 -14.07
C GLN A 70 -21.68 26.43 -14.62
N VAL A 71 -22.13 25.75 -15.68
CA VAL A 71 -21.25 24.92 -16.53
C VAL A 71 -20.16 25.78 -17.18
N ALA A 72 -20.50 27.02 -17.58
CA ALA A 72 -19.54 27.99 -18.09
C ALA A 72 -18.58 28.59 -17.04
N GLN A 73 -18.78 28.32 -15.73
CA GLN A 73 -17.87 28.74 -14.65
C GLN A 73 -16.90 27.64 -14.22
N GLY A 74 -17.02 26.42 -14.77
CA GLY A 74 -16.12 25.31 -14.44
C GLY A 74 -16.34 24.73 -13.04
N GLU A 75 -17.61 24.51 -12.65
CA GLU A 75 -17.97 23.79 -11.41
C GLU A 75 -18.48 22.35 -11.68
N TYR A 76 -18.85 22.04 -12.93
CA TYR A 76 -19.53 20.80 -13.32
C TYR A 76 -19.11 20.31 -14.70
N VAL A 77 -18.97 18.98 -14.87
CA VAL A 77 -18.81 18.33 -16.17
C VAL A 77 -20.13 17.73 -16.64
N ASN A 78 -20.54 18.02 -17.88
CA ASN A 78 -21.71 17.41 -18.50
C ASN A 78 -21.38 15.97 -18.97
N ILE A 79 -21.55 15.01 -18.07
CA ILE A 79 -21.27 13.60 -18.35
C ILE A 79 -22.23 13.04 -19.40
N THR A 80 -23.47 13.52 -19.45
CA THR A 80 -24.45 13.06 -20.44
C THR A 80 -23.98 13.32 -21.87
N SER A 81 -23.47 14.52 -22.17
CA SER A 81 -22.95 14.80 -23.52
C SER A 81 -21.74 13.95 -23.86
N VAL A 82 -20.81 13.78 -22.91
CA VAL A 82 -19.61 12.94 -23.12
C VAL A 82 -20.01 11.50 -23.47
N TRP A 83 -20.94 10.91 -22.72
CA TRP A 83 -21.38 9.54 -22.97
C TRP A 83 -22.19 9.41 -24.26
N GLN A 84 -23.06 10.37 -24.59
CA GLN A 84 -23.77 10.39 -25.87
C GLN A 84 -22.81 10.44 -27.06
N ASP A 85 -21.80 11.30 -26.98
CA ASP A 85 -20.80 11.46 -28.04
C ASP A 85 -19.95 10.19 -28.22
N ILE A 86 -19.52 9.55 -27.12
CA ILE A 86 -18.79 8.29 -27.18
C ILE A 86 -19.63 7.20 -27.85
N PHE A 87 -20.87 6.98 -27.39
CA PHE A 87 -21.75 5.96 -27.98
C PHE A 87 -22.11 6.23 -29.44
N ALA A 88 -22.13 7.50 -29.86
CA ALA A 88 -22.37 7.88 -31.25
C ALA A 88 -21.13 7.68 -32.15
N GLN A 89 -19.92 7.81 -31.59
CA GLN A 89 -18.67 7.79 -32.34
C GLN A 89 -17.97 6.42 -32.36
N THR A 90 -18.17 5.57 -31.33
CA THR A 90 -17.58 4.22 -31.31
C THR A 90 -18.01 3.44 -32.55
N SER A 91 -17.05 3.07 -33.40
CA SER A 91 -17.32 2.56 -34.74
C SER A 91 -17.43 1.05 -34.76
N LYS A 92 -18.64 0.56 -35.04
CA LYS A 92 -18.88 -0.86 -35.33
C LYS A 92 -18.10 -1.34 -36.55
N GLU A 93 -17.88 -0.46 -37.54
CA GLU A 93 -17.16 -0.76 -38.78
C GLU A 93 -15.67 -0.94 -38.52
N ASN A 94 -15.05 -0.05 -37.72
CA ASN A 94 -13.64 -0.18 -37.36
C ASN A 94 -13.36 -1.51 -36.64
N ILE A 95 -14.19 -1.87 -35.66
CA ILE A 95 -14.05 -3.13 -34.91
C ILE A 95 -14.20 -4.33 -35.86
N GLU A 96 -15.14 -4.27 -36.81
CA GLU A 96 -15.35 -5.32 -37.81
C GLU A 96 -14.15 -5.45 -38.77
N ASP A 97 -13.62 -4.34 -39.27
CA ASP A 97 -12.49 -4.27 -40.19
C ASP A 97 -11.18 -4.75 -39.54
N ASP A 98 -10.92 -4.36 -38.30
CA ASP A 98 -9.75 -4.81 -37.53
C ASP A 98 -9.84 -6.31 -37.23
N THR A 99 -11.03 -6.78 -36.83
CA THR A 99 -11.28 -8.22 -36.59
C THR A 99 -11.11 -9.03 -37.87
N GLN A 100 -11.60 -8.52 -39.00
CA GLN A 100 -11.37 -9.13 -40.30
C GLN A 100 -9.88 -9.17 -40.63
N THR A 101 -9.17 -8.06 -40.46
CA THR A 101 -7.75 -7.93 -40.79
C THR A 101 -6.92 -8.94 -40.00
N ILE A 102 -7.05 -8.95 -38.67
CA ILE A 102 -6.26 -9.84 -37.84
C ILE A 102 -6.58 -11.32 -38.11
N SER A 103 -7.86 -11.66 -38.31
CA SER A 103 -8.27 -13.05 -38.52
C SER A 103 -7.92 -13.59 -39.91
N GLN A 104 -7.95 -12.75 -40.95
CA GLN A 104 -7.68 -13.18 -42.33
C GLN A 104 -6.20 -13.11 -42.72
N GLN A 105 -5.50 -12.04 -42.31
CA GLN A 105 -4.10 -11.83 -42.71
C GLN A 105 -3.14 -12.60 -41.81
N TYR A 106 -3.50 -12.77 -40.53
CA TYR A 106 -2.66 -13.39 -39.53
C TYR A 106 -3.40 -14.53 -38.80
N PRO A 107 -3.88 -15.59 -39.47
CA PRO A 107 -4.54 -16.71 -38.79
C PRO A 107 -3.52 -17.56 -37.99
N SER A 108 -3.98 -18.34 -37.01
CA SER A 108 -3.14 -19.30 -36.26
C SER A 108 -1.88 -18.65 -35.66
N ARG A 109 -2.11 -17.54 -34.96
CA ARG A 109 -1.12 -16.80 -34.17
C ARG A 109 -0.85 -17.61 -32.92
N VAL A 110 0.17 -18.46 -32.91
CA VAL A 110 0.41 -19.43 -31.84
C VAL A 110 1.88 -19.47 -31.46
N TRP A 111 2.17 -20.07 -30.31
CA TRP A 111 3.51 -20.49 -29.92
C TRP A 111 3.75 -21.93 -30.36
N SER A 112 4.95 -22.22 -30.82
CA SER A 112 5.41 -23.58 -31.06
C SER A 112 5.82 -24.29 -29.75
N GLU A 113 5.99 -25.61 -29.81
CA GLU A 113 6.44 -26.42 -28.67
C GLU A 113 7.83 -26.00 -28.12
N ASP A 114 8.68 -25.37 -28.94
CA ASP A 114 9.98 -24.85 -28.52
C ASP A 114 9.94 -23.40 -28.04
N MET A 115 8.75 -22.89 -27.70
CA MET A 115 8.52 -21.52 -27.21
C MET A 115 9.00 -20.47 -28.21
N THR A 116 8.75 -20.69 -29.51
CA THR A 116 8.98 -19.69 -30.55
C THR A 116 7.67 -19.23 -31.18
N PRO A 117 7.46 -17.90 -31.36
CA PRO A 117 6.22 -17.42 -31.94
C PRO A 117 6.17 -17.69 -33.44
N THR A 118 5.01 -18.08 -33.96
CA THR A 118 4.84 -18.23 -35.41
C THR A 118 5.03 -16.90 -36.15
N GLN A 119 5.36 -16.97 -37.45
CA GLN A 119 5.48 -15.76 -38.27
C GLN A 119 4.19 -14.93 -38.24
N ASN A 120 3.03 -15.57 -38.29
CA ASN A 120 1.74 -14.87 -38.22
C ASN A 120 1.54 -14.15 -36.89
N LEU A 121 2.02 -14.72 -35.76
CA LEU A 121 1.96 -14.04 -34.46
C LEU A 121 2.91 -12.83 -34.44
N GLN A 122 4.13 -12.96 -34.97
CA GLN A 122 5.08 -11.84 -35.10
C GLN A 122 4.56 -10.71 -36.01
N ASP A 123 3.97 -11.08 -37.14
CA ASP A 123 3.39 -10.13 -38.10
C ASP A 123 2.16 -9.44 -37.49
N ALA A 124 1.34 -10.17 -36.72
CA ALA A 124 0.21 -9.60 -36.00
C ALA A 124 0.64 -8.58 -34.94
N TRP A 125 1.72 -8.81 -34.20
CA TRP A 125 2.27 -7.80 -33.29
C TRP A 125 2.71 -6.55 -34.03
N THR A 126 3.44 -6.74 -35.13
CA THR A 126 3.94 -5.62 -35.93
C THR A 126 2.77 -4.79 -36.46
N TRP A 127 1.71 -5.46 -36.93
CA TRP A 127 0.48 -4.82 -37.37
C TRP A 127 -0.23 -4.07 -36.24
N ALA A 128 -0.44 -4.71 -35.09
CA ALA A 128 -1.14 -4.10 -33.96
C ALA A 128 -0.36 -2.89 -33.41
N ASN A 129 0.95 -3.00 -33.27
CA ASN A 129 1.85 -1.92 -32.87
C ASN A 129 1.77 -0.73 -33.83
N THR A 130 1.87 -1.01 -35.13
CA THR A 130 1.76 0.03 -36.18
C THR A 130 0.38 0.69 -36.14
N THR A 131 -0.68 -0.10 -36.02
CA THR A 131 -2.07 0.39 -35.99
C THR A 131 -2.32 1.26 -34.76
N LEU A 132 -1.81 0.88 -33.58
CA LEU A 132 -1.87 1.71 -32.37
C LEU A 132 -1.16 3.05 -32.59
N GLY A 133 0.05 3.05 -33.16
CA GLY A 133 0.78 4.28 -33.46
C GLY A 133 0.04 5.19 -34.46
N GLU A 134 -0.51 4.61 -35.54
CA GLU A 134 -1.29 5.36 -36.54
C GLU A 134 -2.60 5.92 -35.97
N ASN A 135 -3.29 5.16 -35.11
CA ASN A 135 -4.55 5.55 -34.48
C ASN A 135 -4.41 6.67 -33.44
N THR A 136 -3.18 6.96 -33.01
CA THR A 136 -2.88 7.89 -31.91
C THR A 136 -1.86 8.96 -32.30
N ASP A 137 -1.67 9.17 -33.61
CA ASP A 137 -0.70 10.13 -34.15
C ASP A 137 0.73 9.99 -33.58
N GLY A 138 1.10 8.77 -33.15
CA GLY A 138 2.40 8.45 -32.55
C GLY A 138 2.60 8.90 -31.10
N GLU A 139 1.52 9.22 -30.36
CA GLU A 139 1.60 9.67 -28.96
C GLU A 139 2.04 8.57 -27.99
N LEU A 140 1.74 7.31 -28.30
CA LEU A 140 1.98 6.20 -27.39
C LEU A 140 3.48 5.85 -27.25
N SER A 141 3.89 5.53 -26.03
CA SER A 141 5.15 4.85 -25.76
C SER A 141 4.96 3.33 -25.81
N PHE A 142 5.92 2.59 -26.35
CA PHE A 142 5.79 1.14 -26.57
C PHE A 142 6.84 0.36 -25.79
N HIS A 143 6.37 -0.66 -25.09
CA HIS A 143 7.16 -1.59 -24.30
C HIS A 143 6.83 -3.02 -24.72
N GLN A 144 7.82 -3.89 -24.59
CA GLN A 144 7.64 -5.32 -24.77
C GLN A 144 8.03 -6.01 -23.48
N VAL A 145 7.05 -6.61 -22.82
CA VAL A 145 7.27 -7.33 -21.57
C VAL A 145 7.87 -8.69 -21.90
N THR A 146 8.97 -9.02 -21.24
CA THR A 146 9.83 -10.16 -21.57
C THR A 146 9.16 -11.51 -21.27
N GLU A 147 9.80 -12.61 -21.70
CA GLU A 147 9.32 -14.00 -21.66
C GLU A 147 8.21 -14.35 -22.66
N TYR A 148 7.07 -13.65 -22.65
CA TYR A 148 5.94 -13.93 -23.55
C TYR A 148 5.62 -12.81 -24.54
N GLN A 149 6.50 -11.79 -24.62
CA GLN A 149 6.44 -10.78 -25.68
C GLN A 149 5.10 -10.02 -25.74
N ASN A 150 4.47 -9.78 -24.58
CA ASN A 150 3.23 -8.99 -24.52
C ASN A 150 3.50 -7.60 -25.13
N LEU A 151 2.57 -7.13 -25.95
CA LEU A 151 2.61 -5.79 -26.48
C LEU A 151 1.97 -4.85 -25.47
N VAL A 152 2.72 -3.84 -25.03
CA VAL A 152 2.24 -2.82 -24.10
C VAL A 152 2.46 -1.46 -24.74
N ALA A 153 1.38 -0.72 -24.99
CA ALA A 153 1.45 0.67 -25.41
C ALA A 153 0.86 1.56 -24.33
N VAL A 154 1.54 2.66 -23.98
CA VAL A 154 1.18 3.51 -22.85
C VAL A 154 0.90 4.92 -23.35
N LYS A 155 -0.27 5.43 -22.99
CA LYS A 155 -0.58 6.86 -23.04
C LYS A 155 -0.33 7.43 -21.65
N ASN A 156 0.62 8.35 -21.53
CA ASN A 156 0.95 8.95 -20.24
C ASN A 156 -0.16 9.93 -19.79
N GLY A 157 -0.44 9.92 -18.50
CA GLY A 157 -1.38 10.82 -17.84
C GLY A 157 -0.83 12.23 -17.67
N THR A 158 -1.71 13.17 -17.31
CA THR A 158 -1.36 14.58 -17.14
C THR A 158 -1.04 15.00 -15.69
N LEU A 159 -1.39 14.19 -14.69
CA LEU A 159 -1.09 14.49 -13.28
C LEU A 159 0.37 14.14 -12.91
N PRO A 160 0.92 14.67 -11.80
CA PRO A 160 2.24 14.29 -11.29
C PRO A 160 2.32 12.80 -10.91
N GLU A 161 3.56 12.29 -10.80
CA GLU A 161 3.82 10.97 -10.21
C GLU A 161 3.70 11.02 -8.68
N PRO A 162 3.37 9.90 -8.01
CA PRO A 162 3.01 8.59 -8.59
C PRO A 162 1.65 8.60 -9.31
N ARG A 163 1.62 8.14 -10.57
CA ARG A 163 0.38 8.01 -11.34
C ARG A 163 -0.18 6.61 -11.28
N THR A 164 -1.46 6.54 -10.94
CA THR A 164 -2.26 5.33 -11.13
C THR A 164 -2.47 5.02 -12.62
N ALA A 165 -2.65 3.74 -12.93
CA ALA A 165 -2.89 3.23 -14.28
C ALA A 165 -4.28 2.63 -14.48
N VAL A 166 -4.85 2.81 -15.67
CA VAL A 166 -5.98 2.06 -16.20
C VAL A 166 -5.50 1.14 -17.32
N ILE A 167 -5.80 -0.15 -17.21
CA ILE A 167 -5.37 -1.14 -18.19
C ILE A 167 -6.55 -1.53 -19.10
N ILE A 168 -6.33 -1.52 -20.41
CA ILE A 168 -7.26 -2.02 -21.42
C ILE A 168 -6.58 -3.17 -22.15
N ALA A 169 -7.08 -4.37 -21.94
CA ALA A 169 -6.42 -5.59 -22.39
C ALA A 169 -7.27 -6.43 -23.34
N GLY A 170 -6.58 -7.06 -24.29
CA GLY A 170 -7.08 -8.14 -25.14
C GLY A 170 -6.01 -9.22 -25.30
N ILE A 171 -6.35 -10.30 -25.99
CA ILE A 171 -5.47 -11.44 -26.22
C ILE A 171 -5.17 -11.52 -27.72
N ILE A 172 -3.89 -11.57 -28.10
CA ILE A 172 -3.49 -11.55 -29.52
C ILE A 172 -3.28 -12.95 -30.10
N ASP A 173 -2.86 -13.93 -29.30
CA ASP A 173 -2.71 -15.30 -29.77
C ASP A 173 -4.05 -16.03 -29.92
N THR A 174 -3.97 -17.20 -30.52
CA THR A 174 -5.09 -18.05 -30.93
C THR A 174 -4.69 -19.51 -30.77
N VAL A 175 -5.58 -20.41 -31.19
CA VAL A 175 -5.29 -21.83 -31.28
C VAL A 175 -4.89 -22.21 -32.72
N SER A 176 -4.05 -23.23 -32.85
CA SER A 176 -3.56 -23.71 -34.14
C SER A 176 -4.70 -24.17 -35.05
N GLY A 177 -4.64 -23.77 -36.34
CA GLY A 177 -5.64 -24.14 -37.35
C GLY A 177 -6.90 -23.26 -37.36
N THR A 178 -6.87 -22.13 -36.65
CA THR A 178 -8.01 -21.21 -36.54
C THR A 178 -7.69 -19.83 -37.14
N PRO A 179 -8.67 -19.13 -37.74
CA PRO A 179 -8.53 -17.70 -38.05
C PRO A 179 -8.58 -16.84 -36.78
N GLY A 180 -9.34 -17.27 -35.77
CA GLY A 180 -9.35 -16.65 -34.45
C GLY A 180 -10.03 -15.27 -34.45
N ALA A 181 -11.21 -15.15 -35.07
CA ALA A 181 -11.94 -13.89 -35.16
C ALA A 181 -12.65 -13.54 -33.84
N ASN A 182 -13.42 -14.47 -33.28
CA ASN A 182 -14.00 -14.32 -31.95
C ASN A 182 -13.00 -14.70 -30.85
N ASP A 183 -12.09 -15.64 -31.15
CA ASP A 183 -11.14 -16.23 -30.21
C ASP A 183 -9.68 -16.05 -30.72
N MET A 184 -9.04 -14.88 -30.59
CA MET A 184 -9.47 -13.70 -29.80
C MET A 184 -9.37 -12.37 -30.57
N GLY A 185 -9.45 -12.38 -31.90
CA GLY A 185 -9.25 -11.21 -32.76
C GLY A 185 -10.13 -9.99 -32.44
N VAL A 186 -11.38 -10.21 -32.03
CA VAL A 186 -12.30 -9.14 -31.60
C VAL A 186 -11.81 -8.40 -30.36
N SER A 187 -11.07 -9.07 -29.46
CA SER A 187 -10.51 -8.42 -28.27
C SER A 187 -9.42 -7.41 -28.67
N VAL A 188 -8.57 -7.78 -29.65
CA VAL A 188 -7.57 -6.89 -30.22
C VAL A 188 -8.24 -5.67 -30.87
N ALA A 189 -9.28 -5.90 -31.67
CA ALA A 189 -10.04 -4.82 -32.31
C ALA A 189 -10.69 -3.86 -31.29
N ALA A 190 -11.19 -4.38 -30.16
CA ALA A 190 -11.74 -3.56 -29.08
C ALA A 190 -10.67 -2.67 -28.43
N VAL A 191 -9.46 -3.18 -28.19
CA VAL A 191 -8.33 -2.40 -27.66
C VAL A 191 -7.90 -1.30 -28.65
N LEU A 192 -7.79 -1.63 -29.94
CA LEU A 192 -7.44 -0.66 -30.99
C LEU A 192 -8.47 0.48 -31.08
N GLU A 193 -9.76 0.16 -31.02
CA GLU A 193 -10.82 1.16 -31.02
C GLU A 193 -10.83 2.01 -29.74
N CYS A 194 -10.48 1.41 -28.59
CA CYS A 194 -10.29 2.19 -27.36
C CYS A 194 -9.17 3.23 -27.54
N ALA A 195 -8.03 2.83 -28.11
CA ALA A 195 -6.92 3.74 -28.37
C ALA A 195 -7.29 4.89 -29.33
N ARG A 196 -8.00 4.58 -30.44
CA ARG A 196 -8.50 5.61 -31.38
C ARG A 196 -9.33 6.68 -30.70
N MET A 197 -10.21 6.27 -29.80
CA MET A 197 -11.17 7.16 -29.15
C MET A 197 -10.51 7.95 -28.01
N LEU A 198 -9.75 7.27 -27.14
CA LEU A 198 -9.13 7.86 -25.94
C LEU A 198 -7.97 8.82 -26.28
N HIS A 199 -7.38 8.72 -27.46
CA HIS A 199 -6.39 9.70 -27.92
C HIS A 199 -6.91 11.16 -27.86
N ASN A 200 -8.23 11.36 -28.05
CA ASN A 200 -8.84 12.69 -27.99
C ASN A 200 -9.14 13.19 -26.56
N PHE A 201 -8.77 12.43 -25.52
CA PHE A 201 -9.02 12.77 -24.13
C PHE A 201 -7.72 13.07 -23.39
N GLU A 202 -7.73 14.16 -22.64
CA GLU A 202 -6.76 14.42 -21.58
C GLU A 202 -7.17 13.60 -20.36
N LEU A 203 -6.27 12.75 -19.86
CA LEU A 203 -6.52 11.82 -18.76
C LEU A 203 -5.42 12.01 -17.72
N GLY A 204 -5.80 12.09 -16.44
CA GLY A 204 -4.84 12.33 -15.35
C GLY A 204 -3.99 11.11 -14.98
N PHE A 205 -4.47 9.91 -15.34
CA PHE A 205 -3.82 8.61 -15.12
C PHE A 205 -3.21 8.06 -16.41
N ASP A 206 -2.30 7.10 -16.27
CA ASP A 206 -1.72 6.39 -17.40
C ASP A 206 -2.73 5.37 -17.97
N VAL A 207 -2.79 5.24 -19.30
CA VAL A 207 -3.60 4.20 -19.97
C VAL A 207 -2.71 3.20 -20.67
N TYR A 208 -2.79 1.95 -20.24
CA TYR A 208 -2.04 0.82 -20.79
C TYR A 208 -2.91 0.03 -21.74
N TYR A 209 -2.59 0.06 -23.04
CA TYR A 209 -3.17 -0.80 -24.06
C TYR A 209 -2.32 -2.06 -24.17
N VAL A 210 -2.88 -3.18 -23.70
CA VAL A 210 -2.13 -4.43 -23.52
C VAL A 210 -2.71 -5.49 -24.43
N LEU A 211 -1.85 -6.14 -25.21
CA LEU A 211 -2.21 -7.36 -25.93
C LEU A 211 -1.41 -8.51 -25.33
N THR A 212 -2.06 -9.27 -24.45
CA THR A 212 -1.45 -10.42 -23.79
C THR A 212 -1.33 -11.58 -24.75
N ASN A 213 -0.44 -12.49 -24.41
CA ASN A 213 -0.02 -13.57 -25.29
C ASN A 213 0.31 -14.83 -24.48
N GLY A 214 0.47 -15.97 -25.15
CA GLY A 214 0.76 -17.22 -24.47
C GLY A 214 -0.42 -17.76 -23.64
N HIS A 215 -1.62 -17.25 -23.92
CA HIS A 215 -2.86 -17.63 -23.27
C HIS A 215 -3.11 -19.14 -23.36
N ASN A 216 -2.71 -19.77 -24.47
CA ASN A 216 -2.97 -21.19 -24.74
C ASN A 216 -1.75 -22.11 -24.48
N ILE A 217 -0.70 -21.64 -23.82
CA ILE A 217 0.54 -22.43 -23.61
C ILE A 217 0.37 -23.41 -22.46
N ASP A 218 -0.15 -22.95 -21.33
CA ASP A 218 -0.38 -23.74 -20.13
C ASP A 218 -1.90 -23.96 -19.93
N PRO A 219 -2.34 -25.18 -19.58
CA PRO A 219 -3.77 -25.46 -19.39
C PRO A 219 -4.34 -24.95 -18.06
N ASP A 220 -3.49 -24.54 -17.11
CA ASP A 220 -3.87 -24.12 -15.77
C ASP A 220 -3.74 -22.59 -15.55
N TYR A 221 -2.95 -21.86 -16.36
CA TYR A 221 -2.74 -20.42 -16.21
C TYR A 221 -2.46 -19.69 -17.55
N ASP A 222 -2.79 -18.40 -17.61
CA ASP A 222 -2.41 -17.51 -18.71
C ASP A 222 -1.01 -16.92 -18.44
N LEU A 223 0.01 -17.51 -19.08
CA LEU A 223 1.41 -17.19 -18.80
C LEU A 223 1.81 -15.76 -19.19
N GLY A 224 1.30 -15.22 -20.30
CA GLY A 224 1.63 -13.84 -20.66
C GLY A 224 0.81 -12.83 -19.88
N ALA A 225 -0.42 -13.13 -19.50
CA ALA A 225 -1.12 -12.31 -18.51
C ALA A 225 -0.33 -12.25 -17.20
N ARG A 226 0.10 -13.41 -16.68
CA ARG A 226 0.92 -13.51 -15.47
C ARG A 226 2.18 -12.66 -15.55
N SER A 227 2.96 -12.83 -16.62
CA SER A 227 4.22 -12.09 -16.78
C SER A 227 4.00 -10.58 -16.90
N PHE A 228 2.84 -10.14 -17.41
CA PHE A 228 2.48 -8.74 -17.41
C PHE A 228 2.15 -8.23 -16.00
N VAL A 229 1.41 -8.99 -15.19
CA VAL A 229 1.13 -8.55 -13.81
C VAL A 229 2.39 -8.55 -12.94
N ASP A 230 3.29 -9.52 -13.12
CA ASP A 230 4.61 -9.52 -12.47
C ASP A 230 5.40 -8.26 -12.87
N TRP A 231 5.37 -7.88 -14.15
CA TRP A 231 5.99 -6.65 -14.62
C TRP A 231 5.38 -5.38 -13.99
N LEU A 232 4.07 -5.34 -13.75
CA LEU A 232 3.44 -4.23 -13.03
C LEU A 232 3.95 -4.11 -11.59
N GLU A 233 4.14 -5.24 -10.89
CA GLU A 233 4.68 -5.28 -9.53
C GLU A 233 6.15 -4.87 -9.47
N GLU A 234 6.97 -5.38 -10.39
CA GLU A 234 8.40 -5.05 -10.48
C GLU A 234 8.66 -3.56 -10.78
N ASN A 235 7.70 -2.87 -11.41
CA ASN A 235 7.79 -1.45 -11.74
C ASN A 235 6.92 -0.58 -10.83
N GLU A 236 6.38 -1.15 -9.73
CA GLU A 236 5.60 -0.44 -8.71
C GLU A 236 4.40 0.35 -9.30
N ILE A 237 3.82 -0.17 -10.39
CA ILE A 237 2.72 0.49 -11.09
C ILE A 237 1.42 0.27 -10.30
N GLN A 238 0.87 1.35 -9.77
CA GLN A 238 -0.44 1.36 -9.14
C GLN A 238 -1.55 1.26 -10.20
N THR A 239 -2.63 0.55 -9.90
CA THR A 239 -3.69 0.27 -10.90
C THR A 239 -5.08 0.57 -10.33
N LEU A 240 -5.81 1.47 -10.99
CA LEU A 240 -7.21 1.79 -10.63
C LEU A 240 -8.13 0.63 -11.02
N THR A 241 -7.98 0.13 -12.25
CA THR A 241 -8.71 -1.04 -12.75
C THR A 241 -8.10 -1.56 -14.06
N ALA A 242 -8.33 -2.83 -14.36
CA ALA A 242 -8.13 -3.41 -15.69
C ALA A 242 -9.46 -3.80 -16.36
N PHE A 243 -9.58 -3.56 -17.65
CA PHE A 243 -10.68 -4.04 -18.51
C PHE A 243 -10.12 -5.08 -19.48
N THR A 244 -10.52 -6.34 -19.33
CA THR A 244 -10.04 -7.43 -20.19
C THR A 244 -11.15 -7.88 -21.13
N PHE A 245 -11.01 -7.56 -22.42
CA PHE A 245 -11.94 -8.01 -23.46
C PHE A 245 -11.60 -9.42 -23.90
N THR A 246 -12.63 -10.25 -24.01
CA THR A 246 -12.52 -11.59 -24.62
C THR A 246 -13.61 -11.77 -25.67
N ARG A 247 -14.01 -13.01 -25.94
CA ARG A 247 -15.01 -13.41 -26.94
C ARG A 247 -16.24 -12.51 -26.89
N LEU A 248 -16.54 -11.78 -27.97
CA LEU A 248 -17.60 -10.77 -28.02
C LEU A 248 -18.51 -10.86 -29.25
N LEU A 249 -18.31 -11.78 -30.19
CA LEU A 249 -19.08 -11.84 -31.44
C LEU A 249 -20.31 -12.75 -31.38
N PHE A 250 -20.25 -13.88 -30.67
CA PHE A 250 -21.28 -14.91 -30.76
C PHE A 250 -22.61 -14.49 -30.15
N ASN A 251 -23.66 -14.35 -30.96
CA ASN A 251 -24.94 -13.82 -30.53
C ASN A 251 -26.08 -14.83 -30.76
N ARG A 252 -26.80 -15.19 -29.71
CA ARG A 252 -28.02 -16.02 -29.83
C ARG A 252 -29.22 -15.39 -29.14
N VAL A 253 -30.02 -14.71 -29.96
CA VAL A 253 -31.31 -14.11 -29.54
C VAL A 253 -32.35 -15.14 -29.06
N GLN A 254 -32.13 -16.43 -29.29
CA GLN A 254 -33.06 -17.51 -28.93
C GLN A 254 -32.93 -17.93 -27.45
N TYR A 255 -31.81 -17.62 -26.79
CA TYR A 255 -31.55 -18.00 -25.40
C TYR A 255 -31.65 -16.78 -24.49
N LEU A 256 -32.25 -16.99 -23.31
CA LEU A 256 -32.24 -15.98 -22.24
C LEU A 256 -30.77 -15.65 -21.92
N TYR A 257 -30.42 -14.37 -21.99
CA TYR A 257 -29.04 -13.84 -21.85
C TYR A 257 -28.08 -14.10 -23.03
N GLY A 258 -28.48 -14.76 -24.12
CA GLY A 258 -27.59 -15.02 -25.27
C GLY A 258 -27.17 -13.79 -26.10
N ALA A 259 -27.73 -12.62 -25.77
CA ALA A 259 -27.35 -11.32 -26.34
C ALA A 259 -26.72 -10.37 -25.29
N LYS A 260 -26.48 -10.86 -24.07
CA LYS A 260 -25.90 -10.09 -22.97
C LYS A 260 -24.38 -10.21 -22.94
N ILE A 261 -23.76 -9.27 -22.26
CA ILE A 261 -22.32 -9.20 -22.01
C ILE A 261 -22.14 -9.30 -20.50
N SER A 262 -21.32 -10.25 -20.07
CA SER A 262 -21.01 -10.47 -18.67
C SER A 262 -19.80 -9.60 -18.30
N LEU A 263 -19.98 -8.77 -17.28
CA LEU A 263 -18.89 -8.09 -16.58
C LEU A 263 -18.58 -8.92 -15.35
N ARG A 264 -17.49 -9.67 -15.41
CA ARG A 264 -17.10 -10.59 -14.34
C ARG A 264 -16.07 -9.95 -13.45
N THR A 265 -16.25 -10.10 -12.15
CA THR A 265 -15.31 -9.68 -11.09
C THR A 265 -15.13 -10.82 -10.09
N PHE A 266 -14.01 -10.82 -9.36
CA PHE A 266 -13.75 -11.78 -8.29
C PHE A 266 -14.65 -11.55 -7.07
N ASP A 267 -14.74 -12.57 -6.20
CA ASP A 267 -15.62 -12.60 -5.02
C ASP A 267 -15.39 -11.38 -4.11
N GLU A 268 -16.47 -10.92 -3.49
CA GLU A 268 -16.63 -9.58 -2.92
C GLU A 268 -15.54 -9.25 -1.88
N THR A 269 -14.53 -8.45 -2.26
CA THR A 269 -13.93 -7.54 -1.28
C THR A 269 -15.05 -6.63 -0.77
N SER A 270 -15.07 -6.27 0.51
CA SER A 270 -16.07 -5.33 1.03
C SER A 270 -15.95 -3.92 0.43
N ASP A 271 -14.90 -3.66 -0.34
CA ASP A 271 -14.63 -2.38 -0.99
C ASP A 271 -15.41 -2.22 -2.31
N TYR A 272 -16.31 -1.22 -2.32
CA TYR A 272 -17.12 -0.87 -3.48
C TYR A 272 -16.29 -0.37 -4.66
N HIS A 273 -15.22 0.41 -4.39
CA HIS A 273 -14.39 1.04 -5.42
C HIS A 273 -13.60 -0.01 -6.20
N GLN A 274 -13.10 -1.03 -5.50
CA GLN A 274 -12.28 -2.09 -6.11
C GLN A 274 -13.09 -3.12 -6.92
N THR A 275 -14.36 -3.38 -6.57
CA THR A 275 -15.10 -4.52 -7.15
C THR A 275 -16.37 -4.19 -7.90
N LEU A 276 -17.14 -3.19 -7.45
CA LEU A 276 -18.53 -3.02 -7.91
C LEU A 276 -18.78 -1.71 -8.64
N TRP A 277 -18.00 -0.67 -8.34
CA TRP A 277 -18.21 0.66 -8.90
C TRP A 277 -18.08 0.69 -10.42
N MET A 278 -16.96 0.20 -10.97
CA MET A 278 -16.76 0.18 -12.42
C MET A 278 -17.77 -0.70 -13.16
N PRO A 279 -18.08 -1.94 -12.74
CA PRO A 279 -19.18 -2.70 -13.34
C PRO A 279 -20.53 -1.99 -13.27
N ASP A 280 -20.86 -1.33 -12.15
CA ASP A 280 -22.08 -0.54 -12.02
C ASP A 280 -22.09 0.64 -12.99
N LEU A 281 -20.97 1.32 -13.19
CA LEU A 281 -20.82 2.42 -14.14
C LEU A 281 -21.04 1.93 -15.58
N LEU A 282 -20.40 0.83 -15.97
CA LEU A 282 -20.55 0.20 -17.29
C LEU A 282 -22.00 -0.27 -17.56
N VAL A 283 -22.67 -0.83 -16.55
CA VAL A 283 -24.09 -1.20 -16.67
C VAL A 283 -24.97 0.04 -16.82
N SER A 284 -24.64 1.13 -16.11
CA SER A 284 -25.39 2.39 -16.16
C SER A 284 -25.29 3.06 -17.53
N THR A 285 -24.10 3.12 -18.12
CA THR A 285 -23.86 3.66 -19.46
C THR A 285 -24.60 2.83 -20.52
N SER A 286 -24.41 1.51 -20.52
CA SER A 286 -25.11 0.57 -21.42
C SER A 286 -26.63 0.65 -21.28
N THR A 287 -27.16 0.82 -20.08
CA THR A 287 -28.62 0.89 -19.86
C THR A 287 -29.21 2.19 -20.35
N THR A 288 -28.48 3.30 -20.21
CA THR A 288 -28.98 4.64 -20.50
C THR A 288 -28.80 5.01 -21.97
N TYR A 289 -27.66 4.66 -22.58
CA TYR A 289 -27.28 5.08 -23.94
C TYR A 289 -27.12 3.91 -24.91
N GLY A 290 -26.87 2.69 -24.40
CA GLY A 290 -26.79 1.46 -25.20
C GLY A 290 -28.14 0.75 -25.36
N SER A 291 -28.11 -0.57 -25.55
CA SER A 291 -29.34 -1.40 -25.48
C SER A 291 -29.37 -2.30 -24.25
N SER A 292 -28.74 -1.84 -23.16
CA SER A 292 -28.70 -2.53 -21.87
C SER A 292 -28.13 -3.95 -21.99
N ARG A 293 -27.06 -4.16 -22.76
CA ARG A 293 -26.47 -5.50 -22.95
C ARG A 293 -25.61 -5.95 -21.78
N LEU A 294 -25.03 -5.02 -21.03
CA LEU A 294 -24.08 -5.35 -19.98
C LEU A 294 -24.81 -5.79 -18.70
N GLN A 295 -24.24 -6.78 -18.02
CA GLN A 295 -24.70 -7.31 -16.76
C GLN A 295 -23.50 -7.71 -15.91
N HIS A 296 -23.46 -7.23 -14.67
CA HIS A 296 -22.48 -7.67 -13.69
C HIS A 296 -22.79 -9.10 -13.22
N VAL A 297 -21.74 -9.90 -13.09
CA VAL A 297 -21.77 -11.30 -12.64
C VAL A 297 -20.57 -11.49 -11.71
N VAL A 298 -20.82 -11.96 -10.49
CA VAL A 298 -19.73 -12.38 -9.60
C VAL A 298 -19.22 -13.74 -10.07
N ASP A 299 -17.92 -13.85 -10.30
CA ASP A 299 -17.27 -15.07 -10.75
C ASP A 299 -16.65 -15.80 -9.55
N HIS A 300 -17.20 -16.97 -9.19
CA HIS A 300 -16.74 -17.77 -8.05
C HIS A 300 -15.59 -18.72 -8.45
N GLY A 301 -14.56 -18.20 -9.11
CA GLY A 301 -13.40 -18.99 -9.54
C GLY A 301 -13.70 -19.93 -10.71
N VAL A 302 -14.61 -19.54 -11.61
CA VAL A 302 -14.94 -20.25 -12.84
C VAL A 302 -14.63 -19.40 -14.07
N ALA A 303 -13.84 -18.33 -13.91
CA ALA A 303 -13.44 -17.47 -15.00
C ALA A 303 -12.61 -18.26 -16.02
N GLU A 304 -12.71 -17.85 -17.28
CA GLU A 304 -11.69 -18.25 -18.26
C GLU A 304 -10.38 -17.57 -17.85
N ASP A 305 -9.27 -18.29 -17.92
CA ASP A 305 -7.94 -17.74 -17.65
C ASP A 305 -7.77 -16.47 -18.47
N SER A 306 -7.43 -15.36 -17.84
CA SER A 306 -7.38 -14.05 -18.47
C SER A 306 -6.58 -13.08 -17.62
N LEU A 307 -6.22 -11.92 -18.18
CA LEU A 307 -5.53 -10.90 -17.41
C LEU A 307 -6.28 -10.50 -16.13
N ALA A 308 -7.60 -10.40 -16.19
CA ALA A 308 -8.40 -10.08 -15.02
C ALA A 308 -8.23 -11.12 -13.90
N TYR A 309 -8.14 -12.41 -14.24
CA TYR A 309 -7.89 -13.47 -13.27
C TYR A 309 -6.53 -13.31 -12.57
N GLU A 310 -5.47 -13.09 -13.34
CA GLU A 310 -4.11 -12.89 -12.80
C GLU A 310 -3.99 -11.61 -11.96
N MET A 311 -4.77 -10.57 -12.28
CA MET A 311 -4.89 -9.36 -11.46
C MET A 311 -5.58 -9.65 -10.12
N TRP A 312 -6.68 -10.41 -10.12
CA TRP A 312 -7.41 -10.76 -8.89
C TRP A 312 -6.59 -11.61 -7.92
N GLU A 313 -5.78 -12.54 -8.43
CA GLU A 313 -4.87 -13.36 -7.60
C GLU A 313 -3.83 -12.52 -6.84
N ARG A 314 -3.55 -11.30 -7.31
CA ARG A 314 -2.66 -10.32 -6.68
C ARG A 314 -3.42 -9.19 -5.96
N GLY A 315 -4.72 -9.35 -5.77
CA GLY A 315 -5.56 -8.36 -5.08
C GLY A 315 -5.80 -7.07 -5.87
N ARG A 316 -5.58 -7.07 -7.19
CA ARG A 316 -5.74 -5.88 -8.05
C ARG A 316 -7.13 -5.83 -8.69
N PRO A 317 -7.77 -4.65 -8.76
CA PRO A 317 -9.07 -4.48 -9.41
C PRO A 317 -9.03 -4.81 -10.91
N ALA A 318 -9.94 -5.67 -11.37
CA ALA A 318 -10.07 -5.98 -12.78
C ALA A 318 -11.48 -6.47 -13.16
N ILE A 319 -11.84 -6.31 -14.42
CA ILE A 319 -13.12 -6.71 -14.99
C ILE A 319 -12.87 -7.53 -16.23
N HIS A 320 -13.35 -8.78 -16.21
CA HIS A 320 -13.37 -9.63 -17.39
C HIS A 320 -14.68 -9.42 -18.16
N ILE A 321 -14.57 -8.91 -19.40
CA ILE A 321 -15.68 -8.55 -20.28
C ILE A 321 -15.85 -9.61 -21.36
N ALA A 322 -16.88 -10.44 -21.21
CA ALA A 322 -17.10 -11.61 -22.07
C ALA A 322 -18.55 -11.73 -22.56
N GLN A 323 -18.77 -12.44 -23.67
CA GLN A 323 -20.10 -12.77 -24.20
C GLN A 323 -20.95 -13.73 -23.34
N GLY A 324 -20.50 -14.09 -22.14
CA GLY A 324 -21.17 -15.02 -21.22
C GLY A 324 -20.73 -16.48 -21.38
N TYR A 325 -21.37 -17.37 -20.62
CA TYR A 325 -20.89 -18.74 -20.33
C TYR A 325 -21.32 -19.83 -21.34
N TRP A 326 -21.77 -19.44 -22.54
CA TRP A 326 -22.37 -20.39 -23.47
C TRP A 326 -21.33 -20.98 -24.43
N PRO A 327 -21.21 -22.32 -24.54
CA PRO A 327 -20.30 -22.93 -25.48
C PRO A 327 -20.70 -22.56 -26.91
N GLU A 328 -19.78 -21.90 -27.61
CA GLU A 328 -19.95 -21.59 -29.02
C GLU A 328 -19.45 -22.74 -29.91
N PRO A 329 -20.02 -22.91 -31.12
CA PRO A 329 -19.68 -24.05 -31.98
C PRO A 329 -18.35 -23.88 -32.74
N TYR A 330 -17.74 -22.69 -32.71
CA TYR A 330 -16.60 -22.33 -33.55
C TYR A 330 -15.29 -22.12 -32.79
N SER A 331 -15.32 -21.99 -31.46
CA SER A 331 -14.11 -21.78 -30.65
C SER A 331 -13.08 -22.86 -30.94
N ALA A 332 -11.83 -22.43 -31.08
CA ALA A 332 -10.70 -23.28 -31.45
C ALA A 332 -10.86 -24.06 -32.79
N GLY A 333 -11.73 -23.61 -33.70
CA GLY A 333 -12.00 -24.27 -34.99
C GLY A 333 -11.85 -23.39 -36.23
N ALA A 334 -11.76 -24.01 -37.41
CA ALA A 334 -11.67 -23.32 -38.70
C ALA A 334 -12.94 -22.50 -39.06
N GLY A 335 -14.02 -22.66 -38.29
CA GLY A 335 -15.26 -21.90 -38.44
C GLY A 335 -15.23 -20.53 -37.74
N ASP A 336 -14.20 -20.24 -36.95
CA ASP A 336 -14.04 -18.94 -36.28
C ASP A 336 -13.54 -17.86 -37.26
N ILE A 337 -14.40 -17.50 -38.21
CA ILE A 337 -14.18 -16.47 -39.22
C ILE A 337 -14.96 -15.20 -38.89
N TRP A 338 -14.43 -14.03 -39.26
CA TRP A 338 -14.99 -12.72 -38.92
C TRP A 338 -16.44 -12.49 -39.35
N ASN A 339 -16.91 -13.21 -40.38
CA ASN A 339 -18.26 -13.09 -40.95
C ASN A 339 -19.10 -14.37 -40.76
N ALA A 340 -18.83 -15.16 -39.72
CA ALA A 340 -19.68 -16.31 -39.39
C ALA A 340 -21.13 -15.85 -39.16
N ALA A 341 -22.11 -16.68 -39.57
CA ALA A 341 -23.52 -16.28 -39.56
C ALA A 341 -24.09 -15.97 -38.16
N ASP A 342 -23.50 -16.55 -37.11
CA ASP A 342 -23.89 -16.34 -35.71
C ASP A 342 -23.13 -15.18 -35.04
N TYR A 343 -22.25 -14.48 -35.77
CA TYR A 343 -21.45 -13.37 -35.25
C TYR A 343 -22.15 -12.02 -35.43
N ASN A 344 -22.04 -11.19 -34.41
CA ASN A 344 -22.60 -9.86 -34.38
C ASN A 344 -21.74 -8.90 -33.54
N TYR A 345 -21.27 -7.85 -34.18
CA TYR A 345 -20.37 -6.85 -33.60
C TYR A 345 -21.05 -5.89 -32.61
N PHE A 346 -22.38 -5.83 -32.51
CA PHE A 346 -23.05 -4.91 -31.57
C PHE A 346 -22.66 -5.13 -30.11
N LYS A 347 -22.30 -6.37 -29.74
CA LYS A 347 -21.80 -6.65 -28.39
C LYS A 347 -20.42 -6.03 -28.18
N ALA A 348 -19.48 -6.27 -29.11
CA ALA A 348 -18.15 -5.67 -29.05
C ALA A 348 -18.25 -4.13 -29.02
N THR A 349 -19.03 -3.53 -29.92
CA THR A 349 -19.23 -2.07 -29.95
C THR A 349 -19.80 -1.52 -28.65
N GLU A 350 -20.83 -2.15 -28.06
CA GLU A 350 -21.41 -1.66 -26.81
C GLU A 350 -20.50 -1.86 -25.60
N ALA A 351 -19.73 -2.96 -25.56
CA ALA A 351 -18.71 -3.16 -24.54
C ALA A 351 -17.60 -2.10 -24.62
N THR A 352 -17.04 -1.89 -25.82
CA THR A 352 -16.03 -0.86 -26.08
C THR A 352 -16.55 0.53 -25.72
N ALA A 353 -17.75 0.91 -26.18
CA ALA A 353 -18.35 2.22 -25.85
C ALA A 353 -18.59 2.41 -24.34
N SER A 354 -18.96 1.34 -23.62
CA SER A 354 -19.19 1.41 -22.18
C SER A 354 -17.88 1.58 -21.39
N VAL A 355 -16.80 0.90 -21.80
CA VAL A 355 -15.46 1.08 -21.23
C VAL A 355 -14.95 2.49 -21.51
N LEU A 356 -15.05 2.95 -22.75
CA LEU A 356 -14.70 4.32 -23.14
C LEU A 356 -15.44 5.37 -22.30
N ALA A 357 -16.75 5.19 -22.12
CA ALA A 357 -17.58 6.10 -21.32
C ALA A 357 -17.16 6.13 -19.84
N ALA A 358 -16.78 4.98 -19.27
CA ALA A 358 -16.28 4.90 -17.91
C ALA A 358 -14.92 5.58 -17.75
N ILE A 359 -13.97 5.31 -18.65
CA ILE A 359 -12.63 5.94 -18.64
C ILE A 359 -12.73 7.44 -18.86
N ALA A 360 -13.57 7.88 -19.80
CA ALA A 360 -13.81 9.30 -20.00
C ALA A 360 -14.45 9.93 -18.75
N TYR A 361 -15.42 9.27 -18.10
CA TYR A 361 -16.02 9.77 -16.86
C TYR A 361 -14.96 10.07 -15.81
N ILE A 362 -14.13 9.08 -15.45
CA ILE A 362 -13.08 9.26 -14.43
C ILE A 362 -12.07 10.31 -14.88
N GLY A 363 -11.64 10.30 -16.15
CA GLY A 363 -10.67 11.26 -16.68
C GLY A 363 -11.17 12.70 -16.66
N GLN A 364 -12.49 12.94 -16.68
CA GLN A 364 -13.03 14.29 -16.51
C GLN A 364 -13.01 14.75 -15.04
N MET A 365 -12.99 13.83 -14.07
CA MET A 365 -12.97 14.16 -12.64
C MET A 365 -11.63 14.74 -12.18
N GLN A 366 -10.52 14.54 -12.91
CA GLN A 366 -9.19 15.14 -12.60
C GLN A 366 -9.20 16.66 -12.40
N THR A 367 -10.21 17.33 -12.95
CA THR A 367 -10.35 18.79 -12.87
C THR A 367 -10.97 19.26 -11.54
N GLY A 368 -11.32 18.32 -10.65
CA GLY A 368 -12.11 18.57 -9.45
C GLY A 368 -13.59 18.86 -9.74
N ASN A 369 -14.02 18.86 -11.00
CA ASN A 369 -15.38 19.22 -11.34
C ASN A 369 -16.38 18.13 -10.95
N ASN A 370 -17.53 18.54 -10.42
CA ASN A 370 -18.57 17.60 -10.05
C ASN A 370 -19.27 16.99 -11.27
N ALA A 371 -19.56 15.69 -11.21
CA ALA A 371 -20.34 15.01 -12.24
C ALA A 371 -21.77 15.57 -12.30
N ALA A 372 -22.19 15.99 -13.50
CA ALA A 372 -23.54 16.45 -13.76
C ALA A 372 -24.17 15.69 -14.93
N PHE A 373 -25.32 15.09 -14.66
CA PHE A 373 -26.11 14.36 -15.64
C PHE A 373 -27.32 15.20 -16.04
N TYR A 374 -27.57 15.33 -17.34
CA TYR A 374 -28.63 16.16 -17.89
C TYR A 374 -29.45 15.37 -18.90
N GLU A 375 -30.75 15.29 -18.70
CA GLU A 375 -31.64 14.66 -19.67
C GLU A 375 -32.81 15.58 -19.96
N GLN A 376 -33.20 15.64 -21.23
CA GLN A 376 -34.33 16.44 -21.68
C GLN A 376 -35.06 15.74 -22.82
N GLY A 377 -36.37 15.97 -22.90
CA GLY A 377 -37.15 15.36 -23.97
C GLY A 377 -38.64 15.58 -23.83
N GLN A 378 -39.41 14.69 -24.44
CA GLN A 378 -40.86 14.65 -24.35
C GLN A 378 -41.29 13.44 -23.53
N LEU A 379 -41.95 13.65 -22.40
CA LEU A 379 -42.46 12.57 -21.56
C LEU A 379 -43.95 12.35 -21.85
N GLN A 380 -44.26 11.21 -22.46
CA GLN A 380 -45.62 10.81 -22.79
C GLN A 380 -46.51 10.70 -21.54
N ASN A 381 -47.82 10.77 -21.73
CA ASN A 381 -48.77 10.62 -20.63
C ASN A 381 -48.68 9.23 -19.99
N SER A 382 -48.81 9.14 -18.68
CA SER A 382 -48.72 7.87 -17.92
C SER A 382 -47.43 7.07 -18.18
N SER A 383 -46.36 7.72 -18.64
CA SER A 383 -45.06 7.10 -18.87
C SER A 383 -44.02 7.60 -17.86
N SER A 384 -42.85 6.97 -17.87
CA SER A 384 -41.74 7.34 -17.03
C SER A 384 -40.43 7.28 -17.78
N THR A 385 -39.49 8.12 -17.37
CA THR A 385 -38.08 8.04 -17.76
C THR A 385 -37.22 7.77 -16.53
N GLN A 386 -35.98 7.35 -16.74
CA GLN A 386 -35.05 7.07 -15.67
C GLN A 386 -33.61 7.46 -16.05
N LEU A 387 -32.84 7.84 -15.04
CA LEU A 387 -31.38 7.94 -15.08
C LEU A 387 -30.82 7.01 -14.02
N ILE A 388 -29.79 6.25 -14.37
CA ILE A 388 -29.01 5.42 -13.45
C ILE A 388 -27.68 6.13 -13.21
N PHE A 389 -27.27 6.21 -11.95
CA PHE A 389 -26.00 6.80 -11.53
C PHE A 389 -25.42 6.01 -10.36
N SER A 390 -24.10 6.05 -10.19
CA SER A 390 -23.38 5.30 -9.17
C SER A 390 -22.71 6.27 -8.22
N LEU A 391 -23.01 6.17 -6.93
CA LEU A 391 -22.36 6.98 -5.89
C LEU A 391 -21.13 6.23 -5.37
N THR A 392 -19.97 6.87 -5.42
CA THR A 392 -18.72 6.41 -4.81
C THR A 392 -18.57 6.92 -3.37
N LYS A 393 -19.16 8.08 -3.07
CA LYS A 393 -19.18 8.69 -1.74
C LYS A 393 -20.58 8.86 -1.17
N THR A 394 -20.71 8.78 0.15
CA THR A 394 -21.94 9.24 0.82
C THR A 394 -21.99 10.77 0.88
N GLY A 395 -23.15 11.36 0.62
CA GLY A 395 -23.27 12.81 0.50
C GLY A 395 -24.60 13.26 -0.05
N TYR A 396 -24.72 14.54 -0.37
CA TYR A 396 -25.96 15.07 -0.94
C TYR A 396 -26.06 14.74 -2.44
N VAL A 397 -27.13 14.02 -2.80
CA VAL A 397 -27.62 13.92 -4.17
C VAL A 397 -28.61 15.06 -4.41
N ASN A 398 -28.23 15.98 -5.30
CA ASN A 398 -29.09 17.09 -5.71
C ASN A 398 -29.68 16.78 -7.08
N ALA A 399 -31.00 16.84 -7.19
CA ALA A 399 -31.69 16.65 -8.46
C ALA A 399 -32.80 17.67 -8.67
N THR A 400 -32.84 18.24 -9.86
CA THR A 400 -33.89 19.18 -10.28
C THR A 400 -34.62 18.60 -11.47
N VAL A 401 -35.95 18.58 -11.44
CA VAL A 401 -36.80 18.15 -12.54
C VAL A 401 -37.73 19.30 -12.90
N TRP A 402 -37.81 19.68 -14.16
CA TRP A 402 -38.66 20.76 -14.64
C TRP A 402 -39.49 20.34 -15.85
N TRP A 403 -40.71 20.86 -15.96
CA TRP A 403 -41.66 20.57 -17.04
C TRP A 403 -42.74 21.67 -17.14
N ASP A 404 -43.68 21.53 -18.07
CA ASP A 404 -44.78 22.51 -18.19
C ASP A 404 -45.82 22.39 -17.06
N ALA A 405 -46.17 23.51 -16.43
CA ALA A 405 -46.99 23.62 -15.22
C ALA A 405 -48.46 23.11 -15.30
N ASN A 406 -48.86 22.39 -16.36
CA ASN A 406 -50.20 21.80 -16.53
C ASN A 406 -50.20 20.26 -16.48
N VAL A 407 -49.14 19.65 -15.94
CA VAL A 407 -49.00 18.21 -15.76
C VAL A 407 -48.55 17.93 -14.32
N THR A 408 -49.07 16.88 -13.70
CA THR A 408 -48.54 16.40 -12.41
C THR A 408 -47.39 15.44 -12.67
N MET A 409 -46.21 15.73 -12.13
CA MET A 409 -45.06 14.84 -12.19
C MET A 409 -44.69 14.30 -10.82
N ARG A 410 -44.07 13.11 -10.82
CA ARG A 410 -43.45 12.52 -9.63
C ARG A 410 -42.02 12.16 -9.93
N ALA A 411 -41.12 12.55 -9.04
CA ALA A 411 -39.74 12.09 -9.05
C ALA A 411 -39.48 11.17 -7.84
N GLU A 412 -38.77 10.07 -8.08
CA GLU A 412 -38.35 9.11 -7.06
C GLU A 412 -36.87 8.81 -7.21
N ILE A 413 -36.12 8.86 -6.10
CA ILE A 413 -34.78 8.27 -6.03
C ILE A 413 -34.92 6.89 -5.41
N ARG A 414 -34.35 5.89 -6.09
CA ARG A 414 -34.38 4.49 -5.68
C ARG A 414 -32.96 3.96 -5.56
N ARG A 415 -32.72 3.13 -4.56
CA ARG A 415 -31.47 2.36 -4.44
C ARG A 415 -31.66 1.04 -5.19
N ASP A 416 -30.83 0.77 -6.19
CA ASP A 416 -31.05 -0.38 -7.08
C ASP A 416 -30.83 -1.72 -6.36
N SER A 417 -29.87 -1.79 -5.41
CA SER A 417 -29.57 -3.00 -4.65
C SER A 417 -30.74 -3.51 -3.80
N THR A 418 -31.60 -2.61 -3.30
CA THR A 418 -32.75 -2.97 -2.45
C THR A 418 -34.10 -2.78 -3.15
N GLY A 419 -34.13 -2.04 -4.27
CA GLY A 419 -35.36 -1.59 -4.93
C GLY A 419 -36.15 -0.54 -4.13
N THR A 420 -35.62 -0.08 -2.99
CA THR A 420 -36.29 0.82 -2.05
C THR A 420 -36.33 2.23 -2.59
N VAL A 421 -37.49 2.89 -2.44
CA VAL A 421 -37.64 4.33 -2.71
C VAL A 421 -37.11 5.07 -1.49
N VAL A 422 -35.96 5.72 -1.63
CA VAL A 422 -35.31 6.48 -0.56
C VAL A 422 -35.79 7.93 -0.52
N TYR A 423 -36.27 8.44 -1.65
CA TYR A 423 -36.85 9.77 -1.75
C TYR A 423 -38.00 9.79 -2.75
N ARG A 424 -39.07 10.54 -2.46
CA ARG A 424 -40.20 10.73 -3.39
C ARG A 424 -40.78 12.14 -3.24
N ARG A 425 -41.05 12.78 -4.38
CA ARG A 425 -41.80 14.04 -4.43
C ARG A 425 -42.76 14.04 -5.61
N THR A 426 -43.91 14.66 -5.45
CA THR A 426 -44.94 14.80 -6.49
C THR A 426 -45.42 16.23 -6.48
N GLU A 427 -45.37 16.89 -7.63
CA GLU A 427 -45.70 18.30 -7.78
C GLU A 427 -46.44 18.53 -9.09
N SER A 428 -47.08 19.69 -9.21
CA SER A 428 -47.86 20.08 -10.40
C SER A 428 -47.54 21.49 -10.88
N ASP A 429 -46.62 22.19 -10.21
CA ASP A 429 -46.22 23.57 -10.46
C ASP A 429 -45.09 23.70 -11.50
N GLY A 430 -44.71 22.61 -12.16
CA GLY A 430 -43.68 22.58 -13.20
C GLY A 430 -42.25 22.40 -12.66
N LEU A 431 -42.06 22.21 -11.35
CA LEU A 431 -40.72 22.09 -10.78
C LEU A 431 -40.65 21.16 -9.55
N ILE A 432 -39.70 20.23 -9.57
CA ILE A 432 -39.34 19.40 -8.42
C ILE A 432 -37.87 19.65 -8.12
N ARG A 433 -37.58 20.07 -6.89
CA ARG A 433 -36.22 20.11 -6.34
C ARG A 433 -36.07 19.05 -5.26
N LEU A 434 -34.98 18.31 -5.35
CA LEU A 434 -34.67 17.15 -4.53
C LEU A 434 -33.28 17.36 -3.95
N ARG A 435 -33.16 17.18 -2.64
CA ARG A 435 -31.87 17.09 -1.94
C ARG A 435 -31.95 15.92 -0.99
N TYR A 436 -31.25 14.85 -1.32
CA TYR A 436 -31.25 13.60 -0.59
C TYR A 436 -29.85 13.34 -0.04
N LEU A 437 -29.72 13.16 1.27
CA LEU A 437 -28.46 12.71 1.88
C LEU A 437 -28.38 11.19 1.73
N SER A 438 -27.46 10.69 0.91
CA SER A 438 -27.27 9.26 0.73
C SER A 438 -26.69 8.63 2.00
N SER A 439 -27.24 7.47 2.35
CA SER A 439 -26.81 6.70 3.53
C SER A 439 -25.77 5.63 3.20
N ALA A 440 -25.46 5.43 1.92
CA ALA A 440 -24.53 4.42 1.44
C ALA A 440 -24.12 4.69 -0.01
N VAL A 441 -22.97 4.16 -0.39
CA VAL A 441 -22.47 4.08 -1.76
C VAL A 441 -23.26 3.03 -2.57
N GLY A 442 -23.09 3.06 -3.89
CA GLY A 442 -23.69 2.09 -4.81
C GLY A 442 -24.53 2.72 -5.91
N LYS A 443 -25.19 1.86 -6.67
CA LYS A 443 -26.08 2.26 -7.77
C LYS A 443 -27.44 2.79 -7.31
N TYR A 444 -27.80 3.95 -7.84
CA TYR A 444 -29.07 4.64 -7.63
C TYR A 444 -29.76 4.93 -8.96
N ARG A 445 -31.05 5.24 -8.86
CA ARG A 445 -31.88 5.59 -9.99
C ARG A 445 -32.83 6.72 -9.68
N LEU A 446 -32.78 7.77 -10.49
CA LEU A 446 -33.84 8.78 -10.55
C LEU A 446 -34.90 8.29 -11.53
N ARG A 447 -36.15 8.15 -11.08
CA ARG A 447 -37.30 7.90 -11.95
C ARG A 447 -38.24 9.10 -11.94
N VAL A 448 -38.58 9.58 -13.13
CA VAL A 448 -39.53 10.67 -13.32
C VAL A 448 -40.77 10.13 -14.04
N TYR A 449 -41.92 10.29 -13.40
CA TYR A 449 -43.22 9.82 -13.87
C TYR A 449 -44.08 11.00 -14.30
N ASN A 450 -44.64 10.92 -15.51
CA ASN A 450 -45.75 11.78 -15.92
C ASN A 450 -47.06 11.14 -15.45
N LEU A 451 -47.66 11.71 -14.41
CA LEU A 451 -48.95 11.25 -13.85
C LEU A 451 -50.15 11.96 -14.49
N GLY A 452 -49.90 12.91 -15.41
CA GLY A 452 -50.94 13.63 -16.13
C GLY A 452 -51.42 12.91 -17.38
N GLU A 453 -52.48 13.47 -17.96
CA GLU A 453 -53.13 12.92 -19.17
C GLU A 453 -52.48 13.41 -20.48
N ASN A 454 -51.59 14.40 -20.41
CA ASN A 454 -50.93 15.02 -21.58
C ASN A 454 -49.43 14.70 -21.60
N SER A 455 -48.87 14.55 -22.82
CA SER A 455 -47.42 14.59 -23.02
C SER A 455 -46.90 15.99 -22.72
N THR A 456 -45.69 16.10 -22.18
CA THR A 456 -45.05 17.39 -21.88
C THR A 456 -43.54 17.35 -22.10
N PRO A 457 -42.93 18.44 -22.59
CA PRO A 457 -41.50 18.67 -22.45
C PRO A 457 -41.07 18.56 -21.00
N PHE A 458 -39.93 17.92 -20.77
CA PHE A 458 -39.32 17.85 -19.46
C PHE A 458 -37.80 17.97 -19.59
N GLY A 459 -37.16 18.32 -18.48
CA GLY A 459 -35.75 18.06 -18.27
C GLY A 459 -35.48 17.72 -16.81
N PHE A 460 -34.37 17.05 -16.56
CA PHE A 460 -33.83 16.91 -15.23
C PHE A 460 -32.32 16.99 -15.22
N ASN A 461 -31.78 17.37 -14.06
CA ASN A 461 -30.37 17.26 -13.75
C ASN A 461 -30.15 16.47 -12.45
N VAL A 462 -29.01 15.80 -12.35
CA VAL A 462 -28.53 15.14 -11.14
C VAL A 462 -27.06 15.48 -10.94
N THR A 463 -26.72 15.87 -9.72
CA THR A 463 -25.33 16.18 -9.29
C THR A 463 -25.07 15.53 -7.94
N TYR A 464 -23.84 15.04 -7.77
CA TYR A 464 -23.35 14.40 -6.54
C TYR A 464 -21.82 14.49 -6.51
N LEU A 465 -21.24 14.31 -5.31
CA LEU A 465 -19.79 14.22 -5.13
C LEU A 465 -19.30 12.85 -5.57
N SER A 466 -18.14 12.84 -6.22
CA SER A 466 -17.38 11.65 -6.60
C SER A 466 -16.12 11.54 -5.72
N ASP A 467 -15.53 10.37 -5.72
CA ASP A 467 -14.45 9.89 -4.84
C ASP A 467 -13.92 8.64 -5.55
N CYS A 468 -12.98 8.84 -6.46
CA CYS A 468 -12.67 7.85 -7.50
C CYS A 468 -11.81 6.70 -6.96
N ASP A 469 -10.95 6.95 -5.98
CA ASP A 469 -10.07 5.96 -5.37
C ASP A 469 -10.64 5.40 -4.05
N GLY A 470 -11.57 6.09 -3.41
CA GLY A 470 -12.30 5.62 -2.24
C GLY A 470 -11.54 5.82 -0.93
N ASP A 471 -10.67 6.81 -0.82
CA ASP A 471 -9.92 7.15 0.40
C ASP A 471 -10.79 7.86 1.44
N GLY A 472 -11.83 8.59 1.03
CA GLY A 472 -12.66 9.38 1.93
C GLY A 472 -12.55 10.89 1.74
N ILE A 473 -11.75 11.37 0.80
CA ILE A 473 -11.76 12.72 0.24
C ILE A 473 -12.62 12.70 -1.04
N SER A 474 -13.16 13.83 -1.48
CA SER A 474 -13.86 13.88 -2.77
C SER A 474 -12.96 14.41 -3.87
N ASP A 475 -13.18 13.99 -5.12
CA ASP A 475 -12.40 14.45 -6.29
C ASP A 475 -12.28 15.99 -6.36
N PHE A 476 -13.31 16.71 -5.90
CA PHE A 476 -13.31 18.17 -5.79
C PHE A 476 -12.38 18.70 -4.69
N GLU A 477 -12.37 18.06 -3.53
CA GLU A 477 -11.49 18.39 -2.40
C GLU A 477 -10.03 18.05 -2.70
N GLU A 478 -9.76 16.90 -3.33
CA GLU A 478 -8.42 16.50 -3.74
C GLU A 478 -7.79 17.50 -4.71
N ALA A 479 -8.56 17.95 -5.70
CA ALA A 479 -8.11 18.99 -6.63
C ALA A 479 -7.78 20.33 -5.94
N LEU A 480 -8.37 20.63 -4.77
CA LEU A 480 -8.03 21.81 -3.97
C LEU A 480 -6.79 21.60 -3.11
N LEU A 481 -6.55 20.37 -2.66
CA LEU A 481 -5.39 19.98 -1.87
C LEU A 481 -4.14 19.76 -2.74
N GLY A 482 -4.33 19.46 -4.03
CA GLY A 482 -3.24 19.09 -4.93
C GLY A 482 -2.93 17.60 -4.92
N THR A 483 -3.74 16.79 -4.21
CA THR A 483 -3.66 15.34 -4.19
C THR A 483 -4.30 14.71 -5.43
N SER A 484 -4.06 13.41 -5.63
CA SER A 484 -4.44 12.64 -6.81
C SER A 484 -5.78 11.95 -6.64
N PRO A 485 -6.83 12.27 -7.43
CA PRO A 485 -8.15 11.62 -7.38
C PRO A 485 -8.16 10.15 -7.81
N TYR A 486 -6.99 9.55 -8.01
CA TYR A 486 -6.84 8.17 -8.47
C TYR A 486 -5.90 7.36 -7.58
N SER A 487 -5.33 7.97 -6.53
CA SER A 487 -4.39 7.32 -5.61
C SER A 487 -4.76 7.70 -4.19
N ARG A 488 -5.00 6.68 -3.34
CA ARG A 488 -5.32 6.91 -1.93
C ARG A 488 -4.17 7.47 -1.12
N ASP A 489 -2.98 7.38 -1.68
CA ASP A 489 -1.68 7.73 -1.12
C ASP A 489 -0.97 8.50 -2.24
N SER A 490 -1.07 9.82 -2.19
CA SER A 490 -0.72 10.71 -3.29
C SER A 490 0.78 10.92 -3.46
N ASP A 491 1.58 10.77 -2.41
CA ASP A 491 3.03 10.88 -2.47
C ASP A 491 3.77 9.53 -2.38
N GLY A 492 3.05 8.46 -2.02
CA GLY A 492 3.53 7.09 -2.06
C GLY A 492 4.34 6.68 -0.83
N ASP A 493 4.14 7.33 0.32
CA ASP A 493 4.89 7.06 1.54
C ASP A 493 4.30 5.90 2.39
N GLY A 494 3.05 5.49 2.09
CA GLY A 494 2.33 4.42 2.77
C GLY A 494 1.20 4.88 3.71
N LEU A 495 0.99 6.18 3.91
CA LEU A 495 -0.18 6.77 4.55
C LEU A 495 -1.22 7.17 3.50
N THR A 496 -2.49 7.24 3.90
CA THR A 496 -3.55 7.71 2.99
C THR A 496 -3.79 9.21 3.16
N ASP A 497 -4.16 9.89 2.08
CA ASP A 497 -4.36 11.34 2.08
C ASP A 497 -5.36 11.77 3.17
N ASP A 498 -6.44 10.99 3.36
CA ASP A 498 -7.45 11.25 4.40
C ASP A 498 -6.89 11.13 5.82
N PHE A 499 -5.96 10.19 6.02
CA PHE A 499 -5.28 9.96 7.28
C PHE A 499 -4.32 11.11 7.59
N GLU A 500 -3.49 11.51 6.62
CA GLU A 500 -2.54 12.61 6.78
C GLU A 500 -3.23 13.91 7.14
N LEU A 501 -4.36 14.23 6.48
CA LEU A 501 -5.18 15.38 6.84
C LEU A 501 -5.77 15.30 8.26
N GLU A 502 -6.09 14.10 8.76
CA GLU A 502 -6.57 13.90 10.13
C GLU A 502 -5.46 14.18 11.16
N TYR A 503 -4.21 13.81 10.85
CA TYR A 503 -3.05 13.96 11.74
C TYR A 503 -2.26 15.26 11.53
N GLY A 504 -2.50 15.97 10.42
CA GLY A 504 -1.98 17.30 10.12
C GLY A 504 -0.72 17.34 9.25
N SER A 505 -0.25 16.21 8.72
CA SER A 505 0.82 16.14 7.71
C SER A 505 0.35 16.62 6.33
N ASP A 506 1.29 16.80 5.40
CA ASP A 506 1.03 17.23 4.02
C ASP A 506 0.94 16.01 3.09
N PRO A 507 -0.27 15.66 2.58
CA PRO A 507 -0.49 14.47 1.74
C PRO A 507 0.13 14.53 0.34
N THR A 508 1.01 15.50 0.11
CA THR A 508 1.76 15.66 -1.13
C THR A 508 3.27 15.61 -0.90
N SER A 509 3.69 15.28 0.33
CA SER A 509 5.07 15.27 0.78
C SER A 509 5.32 14.08 1.68
N SER A 510 6.01 13.07 1.14
CA SER A 510 6.34 11.83 1.86
C SER A 510 7.18 12.02 3.14
N ASP A 511 7.67 13.23 3.37
CA ASP A 511 8.45 13.70 4.52
C ASP A 511 7.99 15.16 4.76
N SER A 512 6.98 15.32 5.61
CA SER A 512 6.23 16.56 5.79
C SER A 512 7.04 17.65 6.47
N ASP A 513 7.96 17.31 7.38
CA ASP A 513 8.79 18.26 8.12
C ASP A 513 10.26 18.30 7.67
N ASN A 514 10.61 17.49 6.68
CA ASN A 514 11.88 17.46 5.96
C ASN A 514 13.08 17.10 6.85
N ASP A 515 12.89 16.15 7.75
CA ASP A 515 13.88 15.70 8.70
C ASP A 515 14.66 14.44 8.24
N GLY A 516 14.14 13.77 7.20
CA GLY A 516 14.71 12.59 6.58
C GLY A 516 14.02 11.27 6.93
N ALA A 517 13.02 11.25 7.81
CA ALA A 517 12.07 10.15 7.97
C ALA A 517 10.89 10.29 6.99
N LEU A 518 10.23 9.17 6.68
CA LEU A 518 8.92 9.22 6.03
C LEU A 518 7.83 9.39 7.09
N ASP A 519 6.74 10.08 6.77
CA ASP A 519 5.63 10.27 7.72
C ASP A 519 5.08 8.90 8.19
N SER A 520 5.07 7.89 7.31
CA SER A 520 4.70 6.52 7.67
C SER A 520 5.66 5.86 8.69
N ASP A 521 6.96 6.14 8.62
CA ASP A 521 7.98 5.65 9.55
C ASP A 521 7.87 6.37 10.91
N GLU A 522 7.63 7.67 10.88
CA GLU A 522 7.39 8.48 12.09
C GLU A 522 6.13 8.04 12.83
N TYR A 523 5.03 7.81 12.12
CA TYR A 523 3.81 7.28 12.70
C TYR A 523 4.04 5.91 13.35
N ALA A 524 4.87 5.06 12.74
CA ALA A 524 5.24 3.76 13.29
C ALA A 524 6.15 3.88 14.53
N ALA A 525 7.06 4.87 14.56
CA ALA A 525 7.90 5.20 15.70
C ALA A 525 7.13 5.91 16.83
N GLY A 526 6.00 6.55 16.51
CA GLY A 526 5.20 7.36 17.41
C GLY A 526 5.71 8.80 17.56
N SER A 527 6.63 9.24 16.71
CA SER A 527 7.11 10.62 16.61
C SER A 527 6.10 11.49 15.87
N SER A 528 6.42 12.78 15.71
CA SER A 528 5.49 13.78 15.20
C SER A 528 5.71 14.08 13.72
N LEU A 529 4.72 13.77 12.88
CA LEU A 529 4.71 13.99 11.41
C LEU A 529 4.91 15.43 10.90
N ILE A 530 5.06 16.39 11.80
CA ILE A 530 5.14 17.83 11.50
C ILE A 530 6.20 18.55 12.34
N LEU A 531 6.94 17.82 13.18
CA LEU A 531 7.98 18.36 14.03
C LEU A 531 9.23 17.51 13.84
N ASN A 532 10.19 18.09 13.15
CA ASN A 532 11.45 17.46 12.78
C ASN A 532 12.37 17.06 13.95
N ASP A 533 11.93 17.26 15.20
CA ASP A 533 12.66 17.01 16.46
C ASP A 533 11.58 16.93 17.57
N THR A 534 11.09 15.73 17.83
CA THR A 534 9.92 15.49 18.67
C THR A 534 10.23 15.67 20.15
N ASP A 535 11.41 15.25 20.62
CA ASP A 535 11.79 15.31 22.03
C ASP A 535 12.62 16.55 22.42
N GLN A 536 13.09 17.31 21.42
CA GLN A 536 13.78 18.59 21.54
C GLN A 536 15.17 18.49 22.14
N ASP A 537 15.90 17.40 21.88
CA ASP A 537 17.31 17.27 22.25
C ASP A 537 18.26 17.93 21.23
N GLY A 538 17.78 18.19 20.01
CA GLY A 538 18.51 18.83 18.91
C GLY A 538 19.07 17.87 17.85
N LEU A 539 18.84 16.56 17.97
CA LEU A 539 18.85 15.62 16.85
C LEU A 539 17.50 15.68 16.11
N LEU A 540 17.49 15.20 14.87
CA LEU A 540 16.28 15.13 14.07
C LEU A 540 15.74 13.71 14.14
N ASP A 541 14.42 13.52 14.19
CA ASP A 541 13.81 12.20 14.37
C ASP A 541 14.26 11.21 13.28
N GLY A 542 14.31 11.66 12.03
CA GLY A 542 14.82 10.88 10.90
C GLY A 542 16.29 10.48 11.03
N PHE A 543 17.12 11.30 11.66
CA PHE A 543 18.50 10.93 11.96
C PHE A 543 18.58 9.93 13.11
N GLU A 544 17.75 10.09 14.14
CA GLU A 544 17.68 9.19 15.28
C GLU A 544 17.28 7.77 14.87
N VAL A 545 16.22 7.65 14.05
CA VAL A 545 15.80 6.37 13.47
C VAL A 545 16.94 5.71 12.69
N GLN A 546 17.77 6.50 11.99
CA GLN A 546 18.91 5.99 11.24
C GLN A 546 20.03 5.43 12.15
N ILE A 547 20.31 6.09 13.28
CA ILE A 547 21.37 5.66 14.21
C ILE A 547 20.87 4.66 15.26
N GLY A 548 19.57 4.47 15.38
CA GLY A 548 18.93 3.52 16.29
C GLY A 548 18.60 4.11 17.67
N THR A 549 18.61 5.43 17.81
CA THR A 549 18.10 6.14 18.99
C THR A 549 16.59 6.34 18.90
N SER A 550 15.98 6.83 19.97
CA SER A 550 14.54 6.96 20.11
C SER A 550 14.11 8.44 20.00
N PRO A 551 13.36 8.84 18.96
CA PRO A 551 12.90 10.23 18.76
C PRO A 551 11.89 10.76 19.80
N LEU A 552 11.63 9.98 20.84
CA LEU A 552 10.72 10.29 21.94
C LEU A 552 11.46 10.51 23.27
N LEU A 553 12.77 10.30 23.28
CA LEU A 553 13.60 10.23 24.47
C LEU A 553 14.90 11.00 24.23
N VAL A 554 15.00 12.16 24.88
CA VAL A 554 16.21 13.01 24.89
C VAL A 554 17.50 12.24 25.21
N ASP A 555 17.38 11.13 25.92
CA ASP A 555 18.46 10.26 26.38
C ASP A 555 17.95 8.81 26.23
N THR A 556 18.38 8.14 25.16
CA THR A 556 17.84 6.85 24.72
C THR A 556 18.21 5.72 25.67
N ASP A 557 19.45 5.69 26.14
CA ASP A 557 19.96 4.63 27.00
C ASP A 557 19.90 4.96 28.50
N SER A 558 19.54 6.20 28.84
CA SER A 558 19.28 6.69 30.19
C SER A 558 20.51 6.81 31.09
N ASP A 559 21.68 7.09 30.53
CA ASP A 559 22.95 7.25 31.25
C ASP A 559 23.20 8.68 31.78
N GLY A 560 22.36 9.64 31.35
CA GLY A 560 22.40 11.04 31.75
C GLY A 560 23.04 12.01 30.76
N LEU A 561 23.51 11.55 29.60
CA LEU A 561 23.84 12.36 28.42
C LEU A 561 22.66 12.34 27.44
N SER A 562 22.44 13.45 26.72
CA SER A 562 21.45 13.41 25.63
C SER A 562 22.05 12.77 24.39
N ASP A 563 21.22 12.16 23.54
CA ASP A 563 21.68 11.53 22.30
C ASP A 563 22.44 12.54 21.43
N PHE A 564 21.99 13.79 21.38
CA PHE A 564 22.71 14.91 20.77
C PHE A 564 24.12 15.11 21.33
N GLU A 565 24.28 15.12 22.66
CA GLU A 565 25.57 15.32 23.34
C GLU A 565 26.53 14.18 23.03
N GLU A 566 26.04 12.96 23.05
CA GLU A 566 26.82 11.77 22.73
C GLU A 566 27.29 11.79 21.27
N VAL A 567 26.40 12.07 20.32
CA VAL A 567 26.76 12.07 18.89
C VAL A 567 27.66 13.24 18.51
N ASN A 568 27.45 14.45 19.07
CA ASN A 568 28.10 15.67 18.59
C ASN A 568 29.19 16.22 19.51
N VAL A 569 29.20 15.87 20.79
CA VAL A 569 30.12 16.42 21.79
C VAL A 569 31.11 15.35 22.27
N TYR A 570 30.62 14.22 22.77
CA TYR A 570 31.43 13.20 23.44
C TYR A 570 31.88 12.06 22.52
N LEU A 571 31.16 11.84 21.41
CA LEU A 571 31.41 10.78 20.42
C LEU A 571 31.26 9.35 20.97
N THR A 572 30.39 9.19 21.98
CA THR A 572 29.97 7.91 22.57
C THR A 572 28.87 7.24 21.72
N ASP A 573 28.47 6.03 22.09
CA ASP A 573 27.39 5.28 21.42
C ASP A 573 26.06 5.50 22.16
N PRO A 574 25.12 6.30 21.63
CA PRO A 574 23.89 6.74 22.34
C PRO A 574 22.84 5.64 22.56
N THR A 575 23.23 4.39 22.36
CA THR A 575 22.40 3.22 22.58
C THR A 575 22.97 2.32 23.67
N LYS A 576 24.00 2.79 24.38
CA LYS A 576 24.74 2.05 25.39
C LYS A 576 25.18 2.99 26.51
N GLU A 577 24.61 2.71 27.69
CA GLU A 577 24.98 3.36 28.95
C GLU A 577 26.50 3.39 29.24
N ASP A 578 27.28 2.47 28.65
CA ASP A 578 28.73 2.32 28.84
C ASP A 578 29.37 1.96 27.48
N THR A 579 29.99 2.94 26.83
CA THR A 579 30.52 2.82 25.46
C THR A 579 31.78 1.97 25.40
N ASP A 580 32.70 2.16 26.34
CA ASP A 580 34.02 1.55 26.33
C ASP A 580 34.12 0.22 27.11
N ARG A 581 33.10 -0.06 27.92
CA ARG A 581 32.83 -1.29 28.67
C ARG A 581 33.73 -1.51 29.87
N ASP A 582 34.12 -0.45 30.55
CA ASP A 582 34.88 -0.52 31.80
C ASP A 582 33.99 -0.72 33.06
N GLY A 583 32.68 -0.47 32.91
CA GLY A 583 31.67 -0.58 33.97
C GLY A 583 31.28 0.73 34.66
N LEU A 584 31.74 1.87 34.15
CA LEU A 584 31.21 3.21 34.41
C LEU A 584 30.26 3.62 33.28
N GLU A 585 29.26 4.43 33.61
CA GLU A 585 28.33 4.97 32.62
C GLU A 585 28.95 6.23 31.97
N ASP A 586 28.76 6.46 30.67
CA ASP A 586 29.45 7.55 29.96
C ASP A 586 29.10 8.93 30.58
N GLY A 587 27.83 9.12 30.94
CA GLY A 587 27.35 10.31 31.67
C GLY A 587 27.99 10.50 33.05
N PHE A 588 28.31 9.41 33.75
CA PHE A 588 29.08 9.48 35.00
C PHE A 588 30.51 9.94 34.72
N GLU A 589 31.18 9.34 33.74
CA GLU A 589 32.56 9.68 33.38
C GLU A 589 32.70 11.15 33.00
N VAL A 590 31.82 11.65 32.14
CA VAL A 590 31.76 13.06 31.75
C VAL A 590 31.56 13.98 32.95
N GLN A 591 30.68 13.61 33.89
CA GLN A 591 30.42 14.40 35.10
C GLN A 591 31.66 14.52 36.00
N PHE A 592 32.47 13.46 36.08
CA PHE A 592 33.69 13.41 36.90
C PHE A 592 34.97 13.81 36.15
N GLY A 593 34.86 14.07 34.84
CA GLY A 593 35.96 14.54 33.99
C GLY A 593 36.83 13.42 33.42
N LEU A 594 36.38 12.18 33.48
CA LEU A 594 36.99 11.00 32.89
C LEU A 594 36.73 10.94 31.38
N ASN A 595 37.31 9.96 30.69
CA ASN A 595 37.20 9.79 29.26
C ASN A 595 36.30 8.59 28.89
N PRO A 596 35.03 8.81 28.47
CA PRO A 596 34.05 7.74 28.20
C PRO A 596 34.35 6.89 26.95
N LEU A 597 35.50 7.10 26.32
CA LEU A 597 35.99 6.33 25.17
C LEU A 597 37.22 5.49 25.52
N SER A 598 37.64 5.47 26.79
CA SER A 598 38.86 4.83 27.26
C SER A 598 38.68 4.27 28.67
N PRO A 599 38.74 2.93 28.84
CA PRO A 599 38.60 2.27 30.16
C PRO A 599 39.65 2.63 31.21
N ASP A 600 40.58 3.52 30.86
CA ASP A 600 41.80 3.93 31.54
C ASP A 600 42.10 5.36 31.03
N SER A 601 41.68 6.36 31.80
CA SER A 601 41.68 7.78 31.41
C SER A 601 43.09 8.36 31.37
N ASP A 602 43.98 7.92 32.25
CA ASP A 602 45.34 8.45 32.37
C ASP A 602 46.43 7.55 31.73
N ASN A 603 46.03 6.38 31.25
CA ASN A 603 46.84 5.36 30.57
C ASN A 603 47.94 4.75 31.44
N ASP A 604 47.68 4.54 32.74
CA ASP A 604 48.61 3.92 33.67
C ASP A 604 48.52 2.38 33.75
N SER A 605 47.51 1.77 33.11
CA SER A 605 47.15 0.34 33.10
C SER A 605 46.23 -0.14 34.23
N LEU A 606 45.75 0.73 35.11
CA LEU A 606 44.57 0.52 35.94
C LEU A 606 43.33 1.02 35.18
N SER A 607 42.16 0.50 35.53
CA SER A 607 40.92 1.00 34.94
C SER A 607 40.28 2.02 35.86
N ASP A 608 39.56 2.99 35.31
CA ASP A 608 38.93 4.07 36.07
C ASP A 608 38.02 3.50 37.17
N LEU A 609 37.21 2.48 36.85
CA LEU A 609 36.39 1.78 37.84
C LEU A 609 37.21 1.19 39.00
N PHE A 610 38.39 0.62 38.73
CA PHE A 610 39.25 0.05 39.77
C PHE A 610 39.77 1.14 40.69
N GLU A 611 40.21 2.25 40.13
CA GLU A 611 40.80 3.35 40.88
C GLU A 611 39.77 4.02 41.78
N ILE A 612 38.59 4.32 41.23
CA ILE A 612 37.46 4.89 41.99
C ILE A 612 37.06 3.99 43.17
N LEU A 613 36.99 2.68 42.96
CA LEU A 613 36.63 1.73 44.02
C LEU A 613 37.70 1.60 45.11
N ASN A 614 38.96 1.92 44.80
CA ASN A 614 40.09 1.85 45.74
C ASN A 614 40.55 3.22 46.28
N GLY A 615 39.96 4.33 45.82
CA GLY A 615 40.32 5.68 46.27
C GLY A 615 41.60 6.23 45.64
N ILE A 616 41.98 5.71 44.48
CA ILE A 616 43.08 6.16 43.62
C ILE A 616 42.53 7.25 42.67
N ASP A 617 43.34 8.21 42.23
CA ASP A 617 42.95 9.29 41.31
C ASP A 617 43.05 8.85 39.84
N PRO A 618 41.95 8.53 39.16
CA PRO A 618 41.92 8.00 37.78
C PRO A 618 42.41 8.98 36.69
N MET A 619 42.80 10.19 37.08
CA MET A 619 43.33 11.22 36.18
C MET A 619 44.83 11.46 36.41
N SER A 620 45.48 10.67 37.26
CA SER A 620 46.86 10.84 37.67
C SER A 620 47.57 9.48 37.78
N PRO A 621 48.54 9.18 36.90
CA PRO A 621 49.25 7.88 36.90
C PRO A 621 50.11 7.58 38.14
N ASP A 622 50.07 8.48 39.12
CA ASP A 622 50.85 8.60 40.35
C ASP A 622 50.00 9.48 41.28
N THR A 623 49.12 8.86 42.05
CA THR A 623 48.08 9.52 42.86
C THR A 623 48.68 10.33 44.00
N ASP A 624 49.73 9.83 44.64
CA ASP A 624 50.35 10.48 45.80
C ASP A 624 51.55 11.39 45.43
N GLY A 625 52.04 11.29 44.20
CA GLY A 625 53.11 12.11 43.64
C GLY A 625 54.51 11.75 44.13
N ASP A 626 54.73 10.53 44.61
CA ASP A 626 56.02 10.08 45.14
C ASP A 626 57.02 9.64 44.06
N GLY A 627 56.53 9.43 42.84
CA GLY A 627 57.29 9.07 41.65
C GLY A 627 57.28 7.57 41.31
N TRP A 628 56.56 6.75 42.06
CA TRP A 628 56.07 5.43 41.62
C TRP A 628 54.65 5.60 41.05
N GLY A 629 54.28 4.75 40.10
CA GLY A 629 52.97 4.85 39.47
C GLY A 629 51.98 3.89 40.13
N ASP A 630 50.69 4.23 40.10
CA ASP A 630 49.67 3.51 40.86
C ASP A 630 49.60 2.04 40.45
N ALA A 631 49.63 1.75 39.14
CA ALA A 631 49.70 0.38 38.62
C ALA A 631 50.91 -0.43 39.16
N TYR A 632 52.07 0.22 39.33
CA TYR A 632 53.25 -0.41 39.91
C TYR A 632 52.99 -0.73 41.39
N GLU A 633 52.50 0.22 42.15
CA GLU A 633 52.25 0.04 43.57
C GLU A 633 51.22 -1.06 43.84
N VAL A 634 50.15 -1.13 43.04
CA VAL A 634 49.18 -2.23 43.09
C VAL A 634 49.84 -3.58 42.79
N GLU A 635 50.67 -3.68 41.75
CA GLU A 635 51.39 -4.92 41.39
C GLU A 635 52.29 -5.41 42.53
N TYR A 636 52.92 -4.46 43.25
CA TYR A 636 53.83 -4.74 44.36
C TYR A 636 53.19 -4.61 45.75
N CYS A 637 51.85 -4.56 45.86
CA CYS A 637 51.11 -4.51 47.12
C CYS A 637 51.52 -3.34 48.05
N MET A 638 51.77 -2.18 47.47
CA MET A 638 51.96 -0.89 48.14
C MET A 638 50.64 -0.11 48.16
N LEU A 639 50.61 1.05 48.82
CA LEU A 639 49.44 1.93 48.91
C LEU A 639 49.59 3.14 47.96
N PRO A 640 48.91 3.14 46.79
CA PRO A 640 49.02 4.23 45.80
C PRO A 640 48.55 5.60 46.31
N ASP A 641 47.77 5.63 47.39
CA ASP A 641 47.26 6.87 48.01
C ASP A 641 48.16 7.37 49.17
N SER A 642 49.33 6.75 49.38
CA SER A 642 50.16 7.01 50.56
C SER A 642 51.65 6.87 50.29
N THR A 643 52.36 7.99 50.40
CA THR A 643 53.84 8.09 50.26
C THR A 643 54.66 7.25 51.27
N ASP A 644 54.00 6.55 52.19
CA ASP A 644 54.53 5.74 53.29
C ASP A 644 53.55 4.57 53.54
N THR A 645 53.72 3.48 52.78
CA THR A 645 52.80 2.33 52.73
C THR A 645 52.65 1.67 54.11
N ASP A 646 53.71 1.56 54.90
CA ASP A 646 53.71 0.86 56.17
C ASP A 646 53.58 1.76 57.42
N GLY A 647 53.49 3.08 57.18
CA GLY A 647 53.22 4.11 58.18
C GLY A 647 54.38 4.33 59.15
N ASP A 648 55.60 4.09 58.69
CA ASP A 648 56.79 4.05 59.52
C ASP A 648 57.65 5.33 59.53
N PHE A 649 57.18 6.34 58.79
CA PHE A 649 57.76 7.65 58.53
C PHE A 649 58.95 7.67 57.55
N LEU A 650 59.20 6.58 56.82
CA LEU A 650 60.11 6.57 55.68
C LEU A 650 59.29 6.55 54.38
N PRO A 651 59.56 7.47 53.43
CA PRO A 651 58.88 7.40 52.14
C PRO A 651 59.23 6.12 51.38
N ASP A 652 58.26 5.56 50.64
CA ASP A 652 58.40 4.27 49.94
C ASP A 652 59.60 4.24 48.99
N THR A 653 59.83 5.33 48.26
CA THR A 653 61.01 5.50 47.39
C THR A 653 62.37 5.38 48.10
N TRP A 654 62.42 5.62 49.41
CA TRP A 654 63.64 5.60 50.23
C TRP A 654 63.66 4.44 51.24
N ASP A 655 62.56 3.70 51.38
CA ASP A 655 62.50 2.53 52.24
C ASP A 655 63.07 1.29 51.54
N TRP A 656 63.91 0.57 52.28
CA TRP A 656 64.46 -0.70 51.85
C TRP A 656 63.40 -1.82 51.84
N ASN A 657 62.35 -1.71 52.67
CA ASN A 657 61.24 -2.66 52.68
C ASN A 657 59.88 -1.98 52.93
N PRO A 658 59.32 -1.29 51.91
CA PRO A 658 58.10 -0.45 52.04
C PRO A 658 56.84 -1.18 52.54
N GLN A 659 56.88 -2.52 52.60
CA GLN A 659 55.75 -3.36 53.05
C GLN A 659 55.84 -3.74 54.53
N GLU A 660 56.97 -3.51 55.22
CA GLU A 660 57.16 -3.94 56.60
C GLU A 660 57.79 -2.86 57.49
N HIS A 661 56.93 -2.29 58.34
CA HIS A 661 57.32 -1.28 59.32
C HIS A 661 58.63 -1.64 60.02
N TRP A 662 59.66 -0.78 59.91
CA TRP A 662 61.05 -1.02 60.37
C TRP A 662 61.19 -1.58 61.79
N VAL A 663 60.24 -1.32 62.69
CA VAL A 663 60.22 -1.85 64.06
C VAL A 663 60.18 -3.39 64.05
N ASN A 664 59.51 -4.01 63.09
CA ASN A 664 59.43 -5.47 62.95
C ASN A 664 60.75 -6.09 62.48
N VAL A 665 61.59 -5.33 61.77
CA VAL A 665 62.88 -5.80 61.24
C VAL A 665 64.05 -5.45 62.16
N ILE A 666 64.09 -4.22 62.70
CA ILE A 666 65.20 -3.72 63.52
C ILE A 666 65.06 -4.14 64.99
N ALA A 667 63.86 -4.25 65.58
CA ALA A 667 63.75 -4.68 66.97
C ALA A 667 64.36 -6.06 67.23
N PRO A 668 64.16 -7.09 66.37
CA PRO A 668 64.82 -8.38 66.51
C PRO A 668 66.35 -8.31 66.35
N ILE A 669 66.86 -7.51 65.39
CA ILE A 669 68.30 -7.37 65.14
C ILE A 669 68.97 -6.61 66.29
N GLY A 670 68.32 -5.57 66.82
CA GLY A 670 68.74 -4.85 68.03
C GLY A 670 68.78 -5.77 69.25
N LEU A 671 67.78 -6.65 69.40
CA LEU A 671 67.77 -7.68 70.43
C LEU A 671 68.88 -8.72 70.23
N LEU A 672 69.12 -9.17 69.00
CA LEU A 672 70.14 -10.16 68.70
C LEU A 672 71.55 -9.59 68.93
N SER A 673 71.80 -8.36 68.49
CA SER A 673 73.10 -7.68 68.68
C SER A 673 73.37 -7.35 70.14
N THR A 674 72.36 -6.95 70.92
CA THR A 674 72.50 -6.82 72.38
C THR A 674 72.76 -8.16 73.08
N VAL A 675 72.09 -9.26 72.67
CA VAL A 675 72.36 -10.60 73.18
C VAL A 675 73.78 -11.08 72.83
N ILE A 676 74.26 -10.85 71.60
CA ILE A 676 75.62 -11.18 71.18
C ILE A 676 76.64 -10.36 71.97
N LEU A 677 76.43 -9.05 72.13
CA LEU A 677 77.31 -8.20 72.94
C LEU A 677 77.37 -8.64 74.41
N LEU A 678 76.23 -9.00 74.99
CA LEU A 678 76.16 -9.58 76.34
C LEU A 678 76.89 -10.92 76.42
N GLY A 679 76.75 -11.77 75.40
CA GLY A 679 77.46 -13.04 75.28
C GLY A 679 78.98 -12.88 75.18
N VAL A 680 79.45 -11.95 74.34
CA VAL A 680 80.87 -11.61 74.20
C VAL A 680 81.42 -11.00 75.49
N TYR A 681 80.67 -10.09 76.13
CA TYR A 681 81.03 -9.53 77.43
C TYR A 681 81.17 -10.62 78.50
N ALA A 682 80.23 -11.56 78.57
CA ALA A 682 80.28 -12.70 79.47
C ALA A 682 81.49 -13.62 79.19
N LEU A 683 81.79 -13.87 77.90
CA LEU A 683 82.93 -14.70 77.48
C LEU A 683 84.28 -14.05 77.82
N LEU A 684 84.42 -12.74 77.58
CA LEU A 684 85.60 -11.96 77.95
C LEU A 684 85.79 -11.93 79.47
N LYS A 685 84.71 -11.74 80.23
CA LYS A 685 84.74 -11.78 81.70
C LYS A 685 85.14 -13.17 82.23
N TYR A 686 84.66 -14.24 81.58
CA TYR A 686 85.03 -15.62 81.89
C TYR A 686 86.52 -15.90 81.61
N GLN A 687 87.05 -15.43 80.47
CA GLN A 687 88.47 -15.59 80.14
C GLN A 687 89.39 -14.82 81.11
N VAL A 688 88.98 -13.62 81.56
CA VAL A 688 89.71 -12.86 82.59
C VAL A 688 89.69 -13.60 83.94
N TYR A 689 88.59 -14.27 84.28
CA TYR A 689 88.50 -15.07 85.50
C TYR A 689 89.45 -16.28 85.46
N LYS A 690 89.50 -17.00 84.34
CA LYS A 690 90.32 -18.22 84.18
C LYS A 690 91.83 -17.94 84.20
N LYS A 691 92.27 -16.76 83.74
CA LYS A 691 93.69 -16.35 83.73
C LYS A 691 94.25 -15.93 85.09
N ARG A 692 93.42 -15.90 86.14
CA ARG A 692 93.84 -15.62 87.53
C ARG A 692 94.14 -16.87 88.35
N GLU A 693 93.82 -18.06 87.82
CA GLU A 693 94.03 -19.36 88.49
C GLU A 693 95.22 -20.16 87.92
N GLU A 694 95.87 -19.68 86.85
CA GLU A 694 97.19 -20.12 86.38
C GLU A 694 98.28 -19.18 86.91
#